data_AF-A0AAV8SG23-F1
#
_entry.id   AF-A0AAV8SG23-F1
#
_cell.length_a   1.000
_cell.length_b   1.000
_cell.length_c   1.000
_cell.angle_alpha   90.00
_cell.angle_beta   90.00
_cell.angle_gamma   90.00
#
_symmetry.space_group_name_H-M   'P 1'
#
loop_
_entity.id
_entity.type
_entity.pdbx_description
1 polymer ?
#
loop_
_entity_poly.entity_id
_entity_poly.type
_entity_poly.pdbx_seq_one_letter_code
_entity_poly.pdbx_strand_id
1 'polypeptide(L)'
;MLAVSSEFGGGTSDSVSGALVPFLPCAEASVVYPLHHGLKPPISRVSISWARGSSLRISLFKSSSSESDADGEVGGKVLEVRLGGDGEMSDAQWRRIAYGSVSPFALLQSRKNSVAGFSKMQLSPSLYHLEWWEYVMEYSKDIDVLLGNSKPLTARVIGDQQEILKNREAPTSVKAAWELMEIFYADKLSKAWLPERLVDWLADYDSLLSSTQTTVHSKLVEFQSQLIKLQIIEDESTYWEVLASALAVGWLEIVVKLLRLHGSYHLDQIAKREIENGLVEAVAVLVSKMPRMRPEIEAGELGECFKAKPDFMKAWERWRAQVTKLDSSAFWVQCTHRLTRGGLRNMLQIMLGNLNVLCSATYHWIELYISHFLYIRPLTRGLENMYNLAQKCLQLKPTSCPDKLARLLIGILGENTEVVLAECSRGFGPWMVSHAIELLTAESNQAGILLHEERHSLGEISMEELHRLIYAQVLSSHVLTWQIAPIYLASCIKQGMGLLEILLNRQPIQDSKILLKNLEICRLYDLDSVSTNIMKIAGVYHWKHGRKGSGVFWLQQAHDERCLNRIAQQLFDYVGKSISGECFLQWEGLIELLGSESKHAGGLEFLHKYRDLKKSLQHFDHGKTVIAAQEAVESLMSLMKNPSTPQRFWLPLLYDSLKLLSWREQPLLNVSQTNLLLNKLQELSMARLRPDFVEADLPPQALNSVRLALATNLGRAILEEK
;
A
#
# COMPACT_ATOMS: atom_id res chain seq x y z
N MET A 1 -2.68 15.23 8.74
CA MET A 1 -2.77 16.56 9.37
C MET A 1 -1.60 16.67 10.33
N LEU A 2 -0.46 17.15 9.81
CA LEU A 2 0.74 17.60 10.51
C LEU A 2 1.51 18.39 9.43
N ALA A 3 1.26 19.69 9.36
CA ALA A 3 2.04 20.60 8.52
C ALA A 3 3.10 21.19 9.44
N VAL A 4 4.35 20.77 9.28
CA VAL A 4 5.49 21.36 9.98
C VAL A 4 5.85 22.63 9.20
N SER A 5 5.49 23.77 9.77
CA SER A 5 5.96 25.10 9.34
C SER A 5 7.38 25.29 9.86
N SER A 6 8.37 25.36 8.95
CA SER A 6 9.72 25.81 9.28
C SER A 6 9.80 27.33 9.17
N GLU A 7 9.88 28.02 10.30
CA GLU A 7 10.23 29.44 10.36
C GLU A 7 11.75 29.59 10.28
N PHE A 8 12.24 30.34 9.29
CA PHE A 8 13.55 30.99 9.33
C PHE A 8 13.33 32.51 9.22
N GLY A 9 13.92 33.24 10.16
CA GLY A 9 13.69 34.66 10.36
C GLY A 9 14.38 35.58 9.35
N GLY A 10 13.65 36.62 8.96
CA GLY A 10 14.07 38.03 8.93
C GLY A 10 15.20 38.47 8.00
N GLY A 11 14.85 39.06 6.84
CA GLY A 11 15.76 39.90 6.06
C GLY A 11 15.25 40.35 4.68
N THR A 12 14.51 41.46 4.67
CA THR A 12 14.31 42.44 3.56
C THR A 12 13.79 41.97 2.18
N SER A 13 12.58 42.46 1.89
CA SER A 13 11.88 42.68 0.61
C SER A 13 12.66 42.46 -0.71
N ASP A 14 12.15 41.55 -1.53
CA ASP A 14 11.83 41.83 -2.93
C ASP A 14 10.76 40.86 -3.45
N SER A 15 9.78 41.41 -4.16
CA SER A 15 8.57 40.75 -4.61
C SER A 15 8.82 39.86 -5.83
N VAL A 16 8.86 38.54 -5.63
CA VAL A 16 8.73 37.55 -6.71
C VAL A 16 7.75 36.45 -6.29
N SER A 17 6.72 36.27 -7.11
CA SER A 17 5.65 35.27 -6.99
C SER A 17 6.19 33.85 -6.80
N GLY A 18 6.28 33.39 -5.55
CA GLY A 18 6.66 32.02 -5.19
C GLY A 18 5.46 31.08 -5.16
N ALA A 19 5.21 30.35 -6.25
CA ALA A 19 4.41 29.14 -6.19
C ALA A 19 5.28 28.02 -5.56
N LEU A 20 4.87 27.49 -4.40
CA LEU A 20 5.63 26.49 -3.63
C LEU A 20 5.65 25.08 -4.24
N VAL A 21 5.05 24.87 -5.42
CA VAL A 21 5.13 23.61 -6.18
C VAL A 21 5.04 23.95 -7.68
N PRO A 22 6.03 23.60 -8.53
CA PRO A 22 5.86 23.72 -9.97
C PRO A 22 4.82 22.70 -10.45
N PHE A 23 3.77 23.21 -11.10
CA PHE A 23 2.67 22.43 -11.65
C PHE A 23 3.16 21.70 -12.93
N LEU A 24 3.21 20.37 -12.91
CA LEU A 24 3.41 19.55 -14.11
C LEU A 24 2.05 19.37 -14.81
N PRO A 25 1.88 19.77 -16.09
CA PRO A 25 0.59 19.78 -16.77
C PRO A 25 0.27 18.42 -17.40
N CYS A 26 0.31 17.35 -16.62
CA CYS A 26 -0.08 16.02 -17.08
C CYS A 26 -0.90 15.31 -16.00
N ALA A 27 -2.10 15.83 -15.72
CA ALA A 27 -3.07 15.15 -14.88
C ALA A 27 -4.24 14.70 -15.76
N GLU A 28 -4.65 13.44 -15.60
CA GLU A 28 -5.84 12.85 -16.19
C GLU A 28 -7.05 13.79 -16.03
N ALA A 29 -7.96 13.76 -17.02
CA ALA A 29 -9.12 14.63 -17.09
C ALA A 29 -9.90 14.62 -15.76
N SER A 30 -9.86 15.75 -15.05
CA SER A 30 -10.50 15.91 -13.75
C SER A 30 -12.01 15.78 -13.87
N VAL A 31 -12.64 14.99 -12.99
CA VAL A 31 -14.09 14.77 -13.02
C VAL A 31 -14.80 16.03 -12.49
N VAL A 32 -15.69 16.58 -13.32
CA VAL A 32 -16.50 17.77 -13.00
C VAL A 32 -17.95 17.36 -12.78
N TYR A 33 -18.47 17.60 -11.58
CA TYR A 33 -19.88 17.40 -11.27
C TYR A 33 -20.62 18.75 -11.32
N PRO A 34 -21.66 18.90 -12.16
CA PRO A 34 -22.50 20.10 -12.16
C PRO A 34 -23.42 20.11 -10.94
N LEU A 35 -23.57 21.26 -10.27
CA LEU A 35 -24.56 21.48 -9.21
C LEU A 35 -25.69 22.33 -9.76
N HIS A 36 -26.90 21.77 -9.87
CA HIS A 36 -28.06 22.47 -10.45
C HIS A 36 -28.81 23.39 -9.46
N HIS A 37 -28.24 23.70 -8.29
CA HIS A 37 -28.91 24.48 -7.24
C HIS A 37 -28.04 25.69 -6.82
N GLY A 38 -28.60 26.89 -6.92
CA GLY A 38 -27.96 28.14 -6.49
C GLY A 38 -28.14 28.44 -4.99
N LEU A 39 -27.14 29.10 -4.38
CA LEU A 39 -27.24 29.62 -3.01
C LEU A 39 -27.79 31.05 -3.04
N LYS A 40 -28.59 31.44 -2.03
CA LYS A 40 -29.04 32.82 -1.89
C LYS A 40 -27.82 33.74 -1.63
N PRO A 41 -27.74 34.92 -2.29
CA PRO A 41 -26.65 35.88 -2.07
C PRO A 41 -26.57 36.29 -0.58
N PRO A 42 -25.37 36.66 -0.06
CA PRO A 42 -24.22 37.24 -0.78
C PRO A 42 -23.00 36.30 -0.86
N ILE A 43 -23.13 35.11 -1.44
CA ILE A 43 -22.07 34.09 -1.36
C ILE A 43 -21.60 33.64 -2.75
N SER A 44 -20.56 34.31 -3.28
CA SER A 44 -19.62 33.70 -4.23
C SER A 44 -18.48 33.07 -3.41
N ARG A 45 -18.48 31.74 -3.27
CA ARG A 45 -17.47 31.04 -2.47
C ARG A 45 -16.79 29.94 -3.28
N VAL A 46 -15.47 29.90 -3.14
CA VAL A 46 -14.68 28.69 -3.39
C VAL A 46 -14.62 27.93 -2.07
N SER A 47 -15.03 26.67 -2.07
CA SER A 47 -14.85 25.76 -0.94
C SER A 47 -13.88 24.66 -1.35
N ILE A 48 -12.80 24.54 -0.58
CA ILE A 48 -11.82 23.47 -0.73
C ILE A 48 -12.06 22.52 0.44
N SER A 49 -12.35 21.26 0.12
CA SER A 49 -12.52 20.21 1.13
C SER A 49 -11.80 18.95 0.70
N TRP A 50 -11.23 18.26 1.67
CA TRP A 50 -10.69 16.92 1.46
C TRP A 50 -11.83 15.91 1.46
N ALA A 51 -11.90 15.09 0.41
CA ALA A 51 -12.76 13.92 0.40
C ALA A 51 -12.07 12.74 1.12
N ARG A 52 -12.73 11.59 1.16
CA ARG A 52 -12.08 10.35 1.62
C ARG A 52 -10.98 9.97 0.64
N GLY A 53 -9.78 9.76 1.17
CA GLY A 53 -8.60 9.37 0.37
C GLY A 53 -7.74 10.56 -0.04
N SER A 54 -6.96 10.41 -1.12
CA SER A 54 -6.13 11.46 -1.73
C SER A 54 -6.91 12.37 -2.69
N SER A 55 -8.24 12.48 -2.49
CA SER A 55 -9.11 13.28 -3.35
C SER A 55 -9.38 14.65 -2.72
N LEU A 56 -9.05 15.70 -3.46
CA LEU A 56 -9.34 17.08 -3.15
C LEU A 56 -10.59 17.52 -3.92
N ARG A 57 -11.61 18.00 -3.21
CA ARG A 57 -12.83 18.54 -3.82
C ARG A 57 -12.80 20.06 -3.77
N ILE A 58 -12.86 20.67 -4.94
CA ILE A 58 -12.97 22.11 -5.12
C ILE A 58 -14.38 22.41 -5.59
N SER A 59 -15.20 23.00 -4.72
CA SER A 59 -16.56 23.41 -5.02
C SER A 59 -16.60 24.90 -5.33
N LEU A 60 -17.01 25.25 -6.53
CA LEU A 60 -17.18 26.60 -7.03
C LEU A 60 -18.67 26.95 -7.05
N PHE A 61 -19.10 27.86 -6.18
CA PHE A 61 -20.48 28.33 -6.14
C PHE A 61 -20.58 29.68 -6.87
N LYS A 62 -21.39 29.73 -7.94
CA LYS A 62 -21.69 30.98 -8.66
C LYS A 62 -22.88 31.71 -8.01
N SER A 63 -22.81 33.04 -7.94
CA SER A 63 -23.97 33.89 -7.61
C SER A 63 -24.89 33.99 -8.82
N SER A 64 -26.21 34.01 -8.62
CA SER A 64 -27.13 34.41 -9.69
C SER A 64 -26.89 35.90 -9.99
N SER A 65 -26.37 36.22 -11.18
CA SER A 65 -26.43 37.60 -11.67
C SER A 65 -27.90 37.93 -11.90
N SER A 66 -28.44 38.86 -11.12
CA SER A 66 -29.69 39.53 -11.44
C SER A 66 -29.44 40.40 -12.66
N GLU A 67 -29.63 39.84 -13.85
CA GLU A 67 -30.18 40.47 -15.06
C GLU A 67 -29.86 39.59 -16.29
N SER A 68 -30.93 39.23 -16.99
CA SER A 68 -30.98 38.87 -18.41
C SER A 68 -30.12 37.70 -18.96
N ASP A 69 -30.36 36.47 -18.52
CA ASP A 69 -30.18 35.30 -19.40
C ASP A 69 -31.14 34.18 -19.00
N ALA A 70 -32.13 33.92 -19.85
CA ALA A 70 -33.21 32.96 -19.59
C ALA A 70 -32.82 31.48 -19.83
N ASP A 71 -31.53 31.16 -20.00
CA ASP A 71 -31.05 29.80 -20.30
C ASP A 71 -29.76 29.40 -19.54
N GLY A 72 -29.28 30.23 -18.60
CA GLY A 72 -28.06 29.94 -17.84
C GLY A 72 -28.34 29.04 -16.63
N GLU A 73 -27.78 27.81 -16.61
CA GLU A 73 -27.84 26.91 -15.45
C GLU A 73 -27.41 27.63 -14.16
N VAL A 74 -28.38 27.91 -13.29
CA VAL A 74 -28.16 28.50 -11.96
C VAL A 74 -27.48 27.44 -11.09
N GLY A 75 -26.16 27.41 -11.12
CA GLY A 75 -25.42 26.27 -10.59
C GLY A 75 -23.93 26.48 -10.34
N GLY A 76 -23.41 25.72 -9.38
CA GLY A 76 -21.98 25.60 -9.09
C GLY A 76 -21.33 24.42 -9.83
N LYS A 77 -20.01 24.26 -9.68
CA LYS A 77 -19.26 23.09 -10.17
C LYS A 77 -18.44 22.50 -9.05
N VAL A 78 -18.42 21.18 -8.90
CA VAL A 78 -17.49 20.47 -8.02
C VAL A 78 -16.46 19.77 -8.88
N LEU A 79 -15.21 20.19 -8.74
CA LEU A 79 -14.05 19.52 -9.34
C LEU A 79 -13.50 18.53 -8.31
N GLU A 80 -13.35 17.28 -8.71
CA GLU A 80 -12.63 16.27 -7.93
C GLU A 80 -11.23 16.07 -8.51
N VAL A 81 -10.21 16.46 -7.76
CA VAL A 81 -8.80 16.31 -8.12
C VAL A 81 -8.20 15.20 -7.28
N ARG A 82 -7.76 14.11 -7.93
CA ARG A 82 -6.96 13.10 -7.25
C ARG A 82 -5.51 13.55 -7.21
N LEU A 83 -4.94 13.59 -6.01
CA LEU A 83 -3.55 13.90 -5.79
C LEU A 83 -2.77 12.58 -5.77
N GLY A 84 -2.06 12.29 -6.86
CA GLY A 84 -1.19 11.12 -6.97
C GLY A 84 -1.22 10.48 -8.36
N GLY A 85 -0.04 10.20 -8.90
CA GLY A 85 0.16 9.51 -10.18
C GLY A 85 1.10 10.28 -11.09
N ASP A 86 2.34 9.81 -11.24
CA ASP A 86 3.33 10.33 -12.20
C ASP A 86 3.04 9.84 -13.65
N GLY A 87 1.87 9.24 -13.89
CA GLY A 87 1.44 8.66 -15.18
C GLY A 87 2.19 7.39 -15.62
N GLU A 88 3.40 7.13 -15.10
CA GLU A 88 4.26 6.02 -15.53
C GLU A 88 3.75 4.62 -15.17
N MET A 89 3.05 4.48 -14.04
CA MET A 89 2.56 3.19 -13.55
C MET A 89 1.08 3.26 -13.19
N SER A 90 0.33 2.24 -13.60
CA SER A 90 -1.09 2.13 -13.27
C SER A 90 -1.32 1.90 -11.77
N ASP A 91 -2.46 2.37 -11.25
CA ASP A 91 -2.90 2.08 -9.88
C ASP A 91 -2.90 0.58 -9.55
N ALA A 92 -3.15 -0.28 -10.54
CA ALA A 92 -3.13 -1.73 -10.37
C ALA A 92 -1.72 -2.26 -10.11
N GLN A 93 -0.72 -1.76 -10.83
CA GLN A 93 0.68 -2.12 -10.60
C GLN A 93 1.17 -1.61 -9.24
N TRP A 94 0.83 -0.39 -8.86
CA TRP A 94 1.16 0.12 -7.52
C TRP A 94 0.54 -0.70 -6.40
N ARG A 95 -0.70 -1.17 -6.56
CA ARG A 95 -1.30 -2.11 -5.60
C ARG A 95 -0.57 -3.45 -5.56
N ARG A 96 -0.15 -3.99 -6.72
CA ARG A 96 0.67 -5.22 -6.78
C ARG A 96 1.95 -5.05 -5.97
N ILE A 97 2.66 -3.94 -6.17
CA ILE A 97 3.90 -3.63 -5.45
C ILE A 97 3.63 -3.45 -3.95
N ALA A 98 2.64 -2.65 -3.58
CA ALA A 98 2.32 -2.40 -2.17
C ALA A 98 1.97 -3.69 -1.41
N TYR A 99 1.21 -4.61 -2.03
CA TYR A 99 0.89 -5.90 -1.42
C TYR A 99 2.09 -6.86 -1.42
N GLY A 100 2.84 -6.91 -2.53
CA GLY A 100 4.00 -7.79 -2.65
C GLY A 100 5.12 -7.45 -1.68
N SER A 101 5.30 -6.16 -1.35
CA SER A 101 6.36 -5.70 -0.45
C SER A 101 6.10 -6.00 1.02
N VAL A 102 4.87 -6.37 1.39
CA VAL A 102 4.45 -6.57 2.79
C VAL A 102 5.15 -7.74 3.45
N SER A 103 5.17 -8.92 2.80
CA SER A 103 5.76 -10.12 3.39
C SER A 103 7.27 -9.98 3.58
N PRO A 104 8.05 -9.54 2.56
CA PRO A 104 9.48 -9.29 2.73
C PRO A 104 9.76 -8.23 3.81
N PHE A 105 8.96 -7.17 3.87
CA PHE A 105 9.13 -6.11 4.86
C PHE A 105 8.84 -6.60 6.29
N ALA A 106 7.74 -7.31 6.51
CA ALA A 106 7.38 -7.86 7.81
C ALA A 106 8.45 -8.84 8.32
N LEU A 107 9.00 -9.67 7.44
CA LEU A 107 10.10 -10.58 7.77
C LEU A 107 11.37 -9.81 8.19
N LEU A 108 11.74 -8.78 7.43
CA LEU A 108 12.89 -7.94 7.77
C LEU A 108 12.71 -7.23 9.13
N GLN A 109 11.53 -6.65 9.40
CA GLN A 109 11.23 -6.00 10.68
C GLN A 109 11.23 -6.99 11.85
N SER A 110 10.70 -8.20 11.65
CA SER A 110 10.76 -9.27 12.65
C SER A 110 12.21 -9.62 13.01
N ARG A 111 13.08 -9.79 12.01
CA ARG A 111 14.51 -10.03 12.19
C ARG A 111 15.20 -8.85 12.90
N LYS A 112 14.89 -7.61 12.52
CA LYS A 112 15.39 -6.38 13.17
C LYS A 112 15.05 -6.35 14.66
N ASN A 113 13.80 -6.68 15.01
CA ASN A 113 13.34 -6.75 16.39
C ASN A 113 14.03 -7.87 17.19
N SER A 114 14.27 -9.03 16.58
CA SER A 114 15.04 -10.11 17.22
C SER A 114 16.48 -9.68 17.51
N VAL A 115 17.17 -9.08 16.53
CA VAL A 115 18.55 -8.59 16.70
C VAL A 115 18.65 -7.52 17.79
N ALA A 116 17.70 -6.57 17.82
CA ALA A 116 17.63 -5.56 18.87
C ALA A 116 17.29 -6.15 20.26
N GLY A 117 16.55 -7.26 20.31
CA GLY A 117 16.31 -8.01 21.55
C GLY A 117 17.57 -8.69 22.09
N PHE A 118 18.37 -9.32 21.21
CA PHE A 118 19.63 -9.97 21.60
C PHE A 118 20.68 -8.97 22.09
N SER A 119 20.80 -7.80 21.46
CA SER A 119 21.74 -6.76 21.90
C SER A 119 21.39 -6.20 23.29
N LYS A 120 20.10 -6.10 23.62
CA LYS A 120 19.62 -5.71 24.95
C LYS A 120 19.86 -6.78 26.03
N MET A 121 19.94 -8.06 25.64
CA MET A 121 20.18 -9.18 26.57
C MET A 121 21.66 -9.53 26.78
N GLN A 122 22.60 -8.79 26.18
CA GLN A 122 24.06 -9.04 26.28
C GLN A 122 24.49 -10.50 25.97
N LEU A 123 23.70 -11.22 25.18
CA LEU A 123 24.07 -12.55 24.68
C LEU A 123 24.99 -12.38 23.47
N SER A 124 26.12 -13.09 23.46
CA SER A 124 27.04 -13.10 22.32
C SER A 124 26.31 -13.57 21.05
N PRO A 125 26.53 -12.93 19.89
CA PRO A 125 25.97 -13.43 18.64
C PRO A 125 26.52 -14.85 18.39
N SER A 126 25.63 -15.83 18.21
CA SER A 126 26.05 -17.18 17.83
C SER A 126 26.80 -17.16 16.50
N LEU A 127 27.76 -18.08 16.31
CA LEU A 127 28.62 -18.25 15.13
C LEU A 127 27.89 -18.45 13.76
N TYR A 128 26.55 -18.48 13.74
CA TYR A 128 25.72 -18.69 12.54
C TYR A 128 24.85 -17.48 12.17
N HIS A 129 25.06 -16.31 12.77
CA HIS A 129 24.28 -15.11 12.41
C HIS A 129 24.82 -14.46 11.13
N LEU A 130 23.99 -14.41 10.09
CA LEU A 130 24.20 -13.52 8.94
C LEU A 130 24.36 -12.07 9.43
N GLU A 131 25.25 -11.32 8.79
CA GLU A 131 25.41 -9.89 9.04
C GLU A 131 24.15 -9.13 8.58
N TRP A 132 23.82 -7.99 9.20
CA TRP A 132 22.59 -7.24 8.91
C TRP A 132 22.39 -6.93 7.42
N TRP A 133 23.47 -6.57 6.70
CA TRP A 133 23.42 -6.30 5.27
C TRP A 133 22.98 -7.51 4.43
N GLU A 134 23.24 -8.74 4.86
CA GLU A 134 22.82 -9.95 4.11
C GLU A 134 21.30 -10.13 4.18
N TYR A 135 20.68 -9.83 5.33
CA TYR A 135 19.22 -9.78 5.45
C TYR A 135 18.61 -8.66 4.60
N VAL A 136 19.28 -7.51 4.53
CA VAL A 136 18.85 -6.40 3.66
C VAL A 136 19.00 -6.78 2.18
N MET A 137 20.04 -7.53 1.80
CA MET A 137 20.21 -8.03 0.43
C MET A 137 19.17 -9.09 0.05
N GLU A 138 18.81 -10.00 0.96
CA GLU A 138 17.69 -10.95 0.74
C GLU A 138 16.38 -10.17 0.53
N TYR A 139 16.11 -9.18 1.38
CA TYR A 139 14.98 -8.29 1.25
C TYR A 139 14.99 -7.51 -0.08
N SER A 140 16.15 -6.97 -0.48
CA SER A 140 16.28 -6.21 -1.73
C SER A 140 16.01 -7.07 -2.96
N LYS A 141 16.46 -8.33 -2.96
CA LYS A 141 16.16 -9.29 -4.03
C LYS A 141 14.67 -9.55 -4.18
N ASP A 142 13.96 -9.73 -3.08
CA ASP A 142 12.50 -9.94 -3.10
C ASP A 142 11.77 -8.70 -3.68
N ILE A 143 12.24 -7.49 -3.32
CA ILE A 143 11.70 -6.24 -3.86
C ILE A 143 12.06 -6.05 -5.33
N ASP A 144 13.29 -6.36 -5.75
CA ASP A 144 13.73 -6.22 -7.14
C ASP A 144 12.91 -7.11 -8.09
N VAL A 145 12.66 -8.36 -7.68
CA VAL A 145 11.78 -9.29 -8.40
C VAL A 145 10.35 -8.75 -8.51
N LEU A 146 9.85 -8.08 -7.46
CA LEU A 146 8.51 -7.48 -7.44
C LEU A 146 8.38 -6.23 -8.34
N LEU A 147 9.45 -5.43 -8.42
CA LEU A 147 9.54 -4.27 -9.30
C LEU A 147 9.70 -4.67 -10.77
N GLY A 148 10.24 -5.87 -11.04
CA GLY A 148 10.22 -6.50 -12.35
C GLY A 148 8.79 -6.71 -12.88
N ASN A 149 8.62 -6.67 -14.20
CA ASN A 149 7.33 -6.92 -14.84
C ASN A 149 7.33 -8.36 -15.36
N SER A 150 6.88 -9.33 -14.56
CA SER A 150 6.77 -10.74 -14.96
C SER A 150 5.87 -10.96 -16.20
N LYS A 151 6.35 -10.61 -17.38
CA LYS A 151 5.88 -11.15 -18.64
C LYS A 151 6.80 -12.32 -18.92
N PRO A 152 6.28 -13.56 -19.03
CA PRO A 152 7.10 -14.66 -19.49
C PRO A 152 7.63 -14.27 -20.87
N LEU A 153 8.96 -14.22 -21.00
CA LEU A 153 9.62 -14.18 -22.29
C LEU A 153 9.06 -15.33 -23.11
N THR A 154 8.25 -15.03 -24.13
CA THR A 154 8.13 -15.92 -25.27
C THR A 154 9.53 -16.00 -25.84
N ALA A 155 10.24 -17.08 -25.51
CA ALA A 155 11.54 -17.39 -26.09
C ALA A 155 11.37 -17.39 -27.62
N ARG A 156 11.75 -16.29 -28.26
CA ARG A 156 12.02 -16.30 -29.70
C ARG A 156 13.33 -17.06 -29.86
N VAL A 157 13.20 -18.33 -30.19
CA VAL A 157 14.29 -19.31 -30.33
C VAL A 157 15.21 -19.02 -31.53
N ILE A 158 14.99 -17.95 -32.30
CA ILE A 158 15.86 -17.57 -33.41
C ILE A 158 15.97 -16.04 -33.43
N GLY A 159 17.13 -15.52 -33.03
CA GLY A 159 17.41 -14.08 -33.07
C GLY A 159 17.54 -13.59 -34.51
N ASP A 160 16.78 -12.54 -34.84
CA ASP A 160 16.86 -11.90 -36.15
C ASP A 160 18.21 -11.16 -36.29
N GLN A 161 18.90 -11.33 -37.42
CA GLN A 161 20.23 -10.73 -37.65
C GLN A 161 20.17 -9.19 -37.61
N GLN A 162 18.99 -8.61 -37.90
CA GLN A 162 18.76 -7.16 -37.95
C GLN A 162 18.20 -6.55 -36.66
N GLU A 163 17.82 -7.35 -35.64
CA GLU A 163 17.30 -6.82 -34.37
C GLU A 163 18.47 -6.40 -33.45
N ILE A 164 18.80 -5.10 -33.42
CA ILE A 164 19.93 -4.56 -32.64
C ILE A 164 19.63 -4.61 -31.13
N LEU A 165 18.47 -4.09 -30.72
CA LEU A 165 18.01 -4.08 -29.34
C LEU A 165 17.07 -5.26 -29.07
N LYS A 166 17.36 -6.04 -28.04
CA LYS A 166 16.43 -7.10 -27.58
C LYS A 166 15.18 -6.44 -26.99
N ASN A 167 14.00 -6.94 -27.34
CA ASN A 167 12.74 -6.58 -26.68
C ASN A 167 12.76 -7.05 -25.20
N ARG A 168 13.35 -6.23 -24.31
CA ARG A 168 13.30 -6.42 -22.85
C ARG A 168 12.00 -5.84 -22.28
N GLU A 169 11.69 -6.22 -21.05
CA GLU A 169 10.61 -5.59 -20.28
C GLU A 169 10.78 -4.06 -20.27
N ALA A 170 9.67 -3.31 -20.36
CA ALA A 170 9.74 -1.86 -20.28
C ALA A 170 10.28 -1.47 -18.89
N PRO A 171 11.42 -0.75 -18.81
CA PRO A 171 12.00 -0.35 -17.55
C PRO A 171 11.08 0.63 -16.82
N THR A 172 11.15 0.65 -15.49
CA THR A 172 10.42 1.63 -14.65
C THR A 172 11.41 2.45 -13.85
N SER A 173 11.10 3.74 -13.64
CA SER A 173 12.00 4.62 -12.89
C SER A 173 12.16 4.17 -11.44
N VAL A 174 11.12 3.57 -10.86
CA VAL A 174 11.14 3.06 -9.48
C VAL A 174 12.13 1.91 -9.36
N LYS A 175 12.15 0.97 -10.32
CA LYS A 175 13.13 -0.12 -10.36
C LYS A 175 14.55 0.42 -10.54
N ALA A 176 14.75 1.33 -11.50
CA ALA A 176 16.04 1.95 -11.75
C ALA A 176 16.60 2.64 -10.49
N ALA A 177 15.76 3.37 -9.76
CA ALA A 177 16.15 4.01 -8.52
C ALA A 177 16.44 3.00 -7.39
N TRP A 178 15.69 1.89 -7.32
CA TRP A 178 15.92 0.83 -6.33
C TRP A 178 17.28 0.18 -6.54
N GLU A 179 17.61 -0.18 -7.78
CA GLU A 179 18.91 -0.76 -8.12
C GLU A 179 20.07 0.19 -7.83
N LEU A 180 19.91 1.51 -8.10
CA LEU A 180 20.93 2.49 -7.69
C LEU A 180 21.14 2.47 -6.17
N MET A 181 20.05 2.47 -5.39
CA MET A 181 20.16 2.42 -3.93
C MET A 181 20.83 1.13 -3.44
N GLU A 182 20.49 -0.02 -4.05
CA GLU A 182 21.12 -1.30 -3.73
C GLU A 182 22.62 -1.30 -4.03
N ILE A 183 23.01 -0.85 -5.24
CA ILE A 183 24.41 -0.80 -5.70
C ILE A 183 25.29 0.01 -4.73
N PHE A 184 24.79 1.12 -4.21
CA PHE A 184 25.59 2.03 -3.38
C PHE A 184 25.53 1.74 -1.88
N TYR A 185 24.41 1.22 -1.35
CA TYR A 185 24.20 1.10 0.09
C TYR A 185 24.08 -0.33 0.64
N ALA A 186 23.73 -1.32 -0.19
CA ALA A 186 23.47 -2.68 0.28
C ALA A 186 24.46 -3.72 -0.28
N ASP A 187 24.80 -3.62 -1.57
CA ASP A 187 25.64 -4.61 -2.24
C ASP A 187 27.15 -4.40 -1.97
N LYS A 188 27.62 -5.03 -0.90
CA LYS A 188 29.05 -5.07 -0.53
C LYS A 188 29.95 -5.63 -1.62
N LEU A 189 29.45 -6.60 -2.38
CA LEU A 189 30.26 -7.37 -3.32
C LEU A 189 30.54 -6.56 -4.58
N SER A 190 29.61 -5.67 -4.98
CA SER A 190 29.81 -4.81 -6.14
C SER A 190 30.67 -3.59 -5.91
N LYS A 191 30.96 -3.18 -4.66
CA LYS A 191 31.86 -2.04 -4.37
C LYS A 191 33.23 -2.14 -5.04
N ALA A 192 33.75 -3.35 -5.23
CA ALA A 192 35.04 -3.56 -5.89
C ALA A 192 35.01 -3.25 -7.40
N TRP A 193 33.82 -3.25 -8.01
CA TRP A 193 33.56 -3.09 -9.44
C TRP A 193 32.35 -2.18 -9.73
N LEU A 194 32.13 -1.18 -8.88
CA LEU A 194 31.00 -0.25 -8.95
C LEU A 194 30.81 0.41 -10.34
N PRO A 195 31.85 0.86 -11.06
CA PRO A 195 31.66 1.44 -12.39
C PRO A 195 31.05 0.49 -13.41
N GLU A 196 31.35 -0.81 -13.31
CA GLU A 196 30.82 -1.84 -14.20
C GLU A 196 29.33 -2.09 -13.91
N ARG A 197 28.89 -2.04 -12.64
CA ARG A 197 27.45 -2.06 -12.30
C ARG A 197 26.71 -0.87 -12.87
N LEU A 198 27.33 0.31 -12.90
CA LEU A 198 26.73 1.50 -13.50
C LEU A 198 26.59 1.36 -15.03
N VAL A 199 27.51 0.64 -15.69
CA VAL A 199 27.39 0.31 -17.12
C VAL A 199 26.18 -0.60 -17.35
N ASP A 200 26.03 -1.66 -16.55
CA ASP A 200 24.87 -2.56 -16.63
C ASP A 200 23.56 -1.78 -16.42
N TRP A 201 23.54 -0.95 -15.36
CA TRP A 201 22.40 -0.12 -15.02
C TRP A 201 22.03 0.85 -16.15
N LEU A 202 23.01 1.52 -16.76
CA LEU A 202 22.75 2.39 -17.90
C LEU A 202 22.21 1.60 -19.09
N ALA A 203 22.74 0.40 -19.37
CA ALA A 203 22.24 -0.44 -20.47
C ALA A 203 20.74 -0.76 -20.34
N ASP A 204 20.27 -1.00 -19.12
CA ASP A 204 18.86 -1.33 -18.84
C ASP A 204 17.96 -0.08 -18.74
N TYR A 205 18.49 1.06 -18.30
CA TYR A 205 17.68 2.23 -17.93
C TYR A 205 17.92 3.50 -18.76
N ASP A 206 18.83 3.52 -19.73
CA ASP A 206 19.11 4.69 -20.56
C ASP A 206 17.86 5.23 -21.28
N SER A 207 16.94 4.34 -21.66
CA SER A 207 15.64 4.72 -22.25
C SER A 207 14.79 5.62 -21.35
N LEU A 208 14.93 5.54 -20.02
CA LEU A 208 14.19 6.39 -19.08
C LEU A 208 14.71 7.84 -19.06
N LEU A 209 15.99 8.02 -19.37
CA LEU A 209 16.62 9.34 -19.49
C LEU A 209 16.14 10.07 -20.76
N SER A 210 15.55 9.35 -21.72
CA SER A 210 15.12 9.90 -23.01
C SER A 210 13.87 10.79 -23.00
N SER A 211 13.14 10.81 -21.87
CA SER A 211 11.89 11.57 -21.74
C SER A 211 12.07 13.09 -21.90
N THR A 212 13.27 13.60 -21.61
CA THR A 212 13.59 15.04 -21.69
C THR A 212 14.75 15.37 -22.62
N GLN A 213 15.60 14.40 -22.97
CA GLN A 213 16.83 14.61 -23.74
C GLN A 213 17.12 13.46 -24.69
N THR A 214 17.92 13.71 -25.73
CA THR A 214 18.46 12.64 -26.56
C THR A 214 19.44 11.79 -25.77
N THR A 215 19.36 10.47 -25.92
CA THR A 215 20.28 9.48 -25.29
C THR A 215 20.83 8.51 -26.32
N VAL A 216 21.86 7.74 -25.95
CA VAL A 216 22.43 6.68 -26.80
C VAL A 216 21.35 5.65 -27.19
N HIS A 217 20.49 5.24 -26.26
CA HIS A 217 19.38 4.33 -26.53
C HIS A 217 18.42 4.92 -27.58
N SER A 218 18.01 6.19 -27.42
CA SER A 218 17.08 6.82 -28.37
C SER A 218 17.65 6.85 -29.80
N LYS A 219 18.96 7.06 -29.94
CA LYS A 219 19.67 7.04 -31.22
C LYS A 219 19.78 5.64 -31.81
N LEU A 220 20.00 4.62 -30.99
CA LEU A 220 19.97 3.22 -31.41
C LEU A 220 18.59 2.79 -31.89
N VAL A 221 17.52 3.18 -31.19
CA VAL A 221 16.13 2.90 -31.61
C VAL A 221 15.82 3.60 -32.94
N GLU A 222 16.17 4.87 -33.07
CA GLU A 222 16.02 5.65 -34.31
C GLU A 222 16.74 4.96 -35.47
N PHE A 223 18.00 4.56 -35.27
CA PHE A 223 18.81 3.89 -36.28
C PHE A 223 18.30 2.48 -36.63
N GLN A 224 17.83 1.70 -35.65
CA GLN A 224 17.24 0.38 -35.89
C GLN A 224 16.03 0.47 -36.84
N SER A 225 15.23 1.53 -36.74
CA SER A 225 14.10 1.76 -37.65
C SER A 225 14.53 2.09 -39.09
N GLN A 226 15.73 2.67 -39.25
CA GLN A 226 16.33 3.02 -40.53
C GLN A 226 17.04 1.82 -41.18
N LEU A 227 17.60 0.91 -40.37
CA LEU A 227 18.43 -0.21 -40.81
C LEU A 227 17.75 -1.10 -41.87
N ILE A 228 16.43 -1.30 -41.77
CA ILE A 228 15.64 -2.11 -42.73
C ILE A 228 15.70 -1.52 -44.16
N LYS A 229 15.97 -0.22 -44.30
CA LYS A 229 15.94 0.51 -45.59
C LYS A 229 17.32 0.65 -46.24
N LEU A 230 18.40 0.34 -45.53
CA LEU A 230 19.77 0.61 -45.97
C LEU A 230 20.37 -0.60 -46.70
N GLN A 231 20.97 -0.35 -47.87
CA GLN A 231 21.71 -1.38 -48.62
C GLN A 231 23.20 -1.41 -48.28
N ILE A 232 23.80 -0.24 -48.03
CA ILE A 232 25.20 -0.08 -47.63
C ILE A 232 25.18 0.76 -46.35
N ILE A 233 25.47 0.11 -45.23
CA ILE A 233 25.26 0.72 -43.90
C ILE A 233 26.42 1.66 -43.56
N GLU A 234 27.64 1.36 -44.05
CA GLU A 234 28.84 2.14 -43.76
C GLU A 234 28.90 3.54 -44.39
N ASP A 235 28.01 3.83 -45.35
CA ASP A 235 27.94 5.13 -46.04
C ASP A 235 27.10 6.16 -45.26
N GLU A 236 26.30 5.71 -44.30
CA GLU A 236 25.48 6.57 -43.46
C GLU A 236 26.31 7.13 -42.30
N SER A 237 26.23 8.44 -42.06
CA SER A 237 26.92 9.07 -40.92
C SER A 237 26.38 8.59 -39.58
N THR A 238 25.06 8.37 -39.51
CA THR A 238 24.34 7.90 -38.31
C THR A 238 24.82 6.53 -37.85
N TYR A 239 25.27 5.66 -38.75
CA TYR A 239 25.85 4.36 -38.41
C TYR A 239 27.12 4.50 -37.56
N TRP A 240 28.04 5.38 -37.98
CA TRP A 240 29.30 5.62 -37.25
C TRP A 240 29.08 6.40 -35.94
N GLU A 241 28.10 7.32 -35.92
CA GLU A 241 27.66 8.00 -34.69
C GLU A 241 27.15 6.99 -33.66
N VAL A 242 26.22 6.11 -34.06
CA VAL A 242 25.65 5.08 -33.17
C VAL A 242 26.69 4.09 -32.67
N LEU A 243 27.63 3.67 -33.53
CA LEU A 243 28.77 2.84 -33.14
C LEU A 243 29.65 3.53 -32.10
N ALA A 244 29.97 4.80 -32.32
CA ALA A 244 30.77 5.60 -31.41
C ALA A 244 30.06 5.79 -30.06
N SER A 245 28.77 6.11 -30.08
CA SER A 245 27.93 6.27 -28.89
C SER A 245 27.80 4.99 -28.08
N ALA A 246 27.48 3.86 -28.72
CA ALA A 246 27.39 2.56 -28.05
C ALA A 246 28.74 2.11 -27.47
N LEU A 247 29.85 2.39 -28.18
CA LEU A 247 31.18 2.13 -27.66
C LEU A 247 31.51 3.01 -26.46
N ALA A 248 31.19 4.31 -26.49
CA ALA A 248 31.49 5.23 -25.40
C ALA A 248 30.88 4.78 -24.05
N VAL A 249 29.67 4.21 -24.07
CA VAL A 249 28.98 3.67 -22.88
C VAL A 249 29.32 2.20 -22.59
N GLY A 250 30.14 1.55 -23.41
CA GLY A 250 30.63 0.20 -23.18
C GLY A 250 29.67 -0.93 -23.56
N TRP A 251 28.73 -0.71 -24.49
CA TRP A 251 27.81 -1.72 -25.03
C TRP A 251 28.47 -2.54 -26.15
N LEU A 252 29.45 -3.35 -25.77
CA LEU A 252 30.41 -4.01 -26.68
C LEU A 252 29.73 -4.95 -27.68
N GLU A 253 28.70 -5.66 -27.25
CA GLU A 253 27.94 -6.64 -28.04
C GLU A 253 27.23 -5.95 -29.21
N ILE A 254 26.62 -4.80 -28.94
CA ILE A 254 25.95 -3.97 -29.94
C ILE A 254 26.97 -3.47 -30.95
N VAL A 255 28.12 -2.96 -30.47
CA VAL A 255 29.20 -2.45 -31.32
C VAL A 255 29.75 -3.54 -32.24
N VAL A 256 30.08 -4.72 -31.71
CA VAL A 256 30.63 -5.82 -32.51
C VAL A 256 29.58 -6.39 -33.46
N LYS A 257 28.32 -6.47 -33.06
CA LYS A 257 27.23 -6.85 -33.95
C LYS A 257 27.11 -5.88 -35.12
N LEU A 258 27.11 -4.57 -34.86
CA LEU A 258 27.04 -3.54 -35.90
C LEU A 258 28.27 -3.57 -36.81
N LEU A 259 29.49 -3.71 -36.28
CA LEU A 259 30.71 -3.85 -37.09
C LEU A 259 30.64 -5.06 -38.03
N ARG A 260 30.06 -6.18 -37.58
CA ARG A 260 29.87 -7.38 -38.41
C ARG A 260 28.81 -7.23 -39.50
N LEU A 261 27.98 -6.18 -39.45
CA LEU A 261 27.05 -5.83 -40.54
C LEU A 261 27.71 -4.95 -41.62
N HIS A 262 28.97 -4.52 -41.42
CA HIS A 262 29.70 -3.72 -42.40
C HIS A 262 29.86 -4.49 -43.73
N GLY A 263 29.68 -3.80 -44.87
CA GLY A 263 29.68 -4.43 -46.20
C GLY A 263 30.96 -5.21 -46.56
N SER A 264 32.08 -4.94 -45.89
CA SER A 264 33.34 -5.70 -46.03
C SER A 264 33.26 -7.17 -45.57
N TYR A 265 32.23 -7.58 -44.82
CA TYR A 265 31.99 -8.98 -44.46
C TYR A 265 31.19 -9.76 -45.51
N HIS A 266 30.65 -9.09 -46.53
CA HIS A 266 29.90 -9.77 -47.59
C HIS A 266 30.85 -10.63 -48.42
N LEU A 267 30.54 -11.92 -48.56
CA LEU A 267 31.39 -12.93 -49.22
C LEU A 267 31.90 -12.49 -50.61
N ASP A 268 31.07 -11.76 -51.35
CA ASP A 268 31.39 -11.29 -52.71
C ASP A 268 32.39 -10.10 -52.75
N GLN A 269 32.65 -9.45 -51.61
CA GLN A 269 33.48 -8.24 -51.50
C GLN A 269 34.79 -8.43 -50.72
N ILE A 270 34.94 -9.53 -49.97
CA ILE A 270 36.09 -9.79 -49.07
C ILE A 270 37.43 -9.65 -49.80
N ALA A 271 37.57 -10.22 -50.99
CA ALA A 271 38.82 -10.17 -51.76
C ALA A 271 39.18 -8.78 -52.30
N LYS A 272 38.21 -7.88 -52.48
CA LYS A 272 38.42 -6.52 -52.99
C LYS A 272 38.61 -5.49 -51.88
N ARG A 273 38.09 -5.77 -50.69
CA ARG A 273 38.12 -4.91 -49.51
C ARG A 273 38.90 -5.55 -48.35
N GLU A 274 39.93 -6.34 -48.64
CA GLU A 274 40.68 -7.12 -47.65
C GLU A 274 41.29 -6.23 -46.54
N ILE A 275 41.88 -5.10 -46.92
CA ILE A 275 42.48 -4.14 -45.96
C ILE A 275 41.40 -3.51 -45.07
N GLU A 276 40.25 -3.16 -45.65
CA GLU A 276 39.12 -2.58 -44.93
C GLU A 276 38.50 -3.60 -43.98
N ASN A 277 38.31 -4.85 -44.44
CA ASN A 277 37.88 -5.97 -43.61
C ASN A 277 38.84 -6.24 -42.46
N GLY A 278 40.16 -6.29 -42.73
CA GLY A 278 41.18 -6.50 -41.72
C GLY A 278 41.21 -5.40 -40.66
N LEU A 279 40.99 -4.13 -41.04
CA LEU A 279 40.87 -3.02 -40.09
C LEU A 279 39.59 -3.11 -39.25
N VAL A 280 38.44 -3.41 -39.88
CA VAL A 280 37.17 -3.60 -39.16
C VAL A 280 37.27 -4.76 -38.16
N GLU A 281 37.84 -5.90 -38.59
CA GLU A 281 38.05 -7.07 -37.73
C GLU A 281 39.04 -6.77 -36.61
N ALA A 282 40.15 -6.07 -36.89
CA ALA A 282 41.11 -5.67 -35.85
C ALA A 282 40.46 -4.80 -34.76
N VAL A 283 39.62 -3.83 -35.16
CA VAL A 283 38.85 -3.03 -34.21
C VAL A 283 37.83 -3.88 -33.47
N ALA A 284 37.08 -4.76 -34.15
CA ALA A 284 36.11 -5.66 -33.52
C ALA A 284 36.76 -6.58 -32.48
N VAL A 285 37.97 -7.10 -32.73
CA VAL A 285 38.75 -7.89 -31.77
C VAL A 285 39.18 -7.04 -30.57
N LEU A 286 39.63 -5.80 -30.78
CA LEU A 286 39.99 -4.90 -29.68
C LEU A 286 38.77 -4.55 -28.82
N VAL A 287 37.60 -4.29 -29.41
CA VAL A 287 36.33 -4.11 -28.68
C VAL A 287 36.01 -5.38 -27.88
N SER A 288 36.04 -6.56 -28.53
CA SER A 288 35.67 -7.84 -27.91
C SER A 288 36.57 -8.26 -26.75
N LYS A 289 37.83 -7.79 -26.73
CA LYS A 289 38.84 -8.08 -25.71
C LYS A 289 39.05 -6.94 -24.71
N MET A 290 38.15 -5.96 -24.67
CA MET A 290 38.25 -4.86 -23.72
C MET A 290 38.31 -5.41 -22.28
N PRO A 291 39.34 -5.09 -21.48
CA PRO A 291 39.43 -5.53 -20.10
C PRO A 291 38.31 -4.92 -19.25
N ARG A 292 37.62 -5.75 -18.44
CA ARG A 292 36.53 -5.36 -17.54
C ARG A 292 36.85 -5.81 -16.12
N MET A 293 36.68 -4.91 -15.16
CA MET A 293 36.97 -5.19 -13.75
C MET A 293 35.72 -5.75 -13.09
N ARG A 294 35.40 -7.03 -13.29
CA ARG A 294 34.21 -7.68 -12.71
C ARG A 294 34.45 -9.17 -12.43
N PRO A 295 33.65 -9.82 -11.55
CA PRO A 295 33.93 -11.18 -11.12
C PRO A 295 33.76 -12.21 -12.24
N GLU A 296 32.62 -12.18 -12.93
CA GLU A 296 32.27 -13.10 -14.02
C GLU A 296 31.47 -12.33 -15.08
N ILE A 297 31.49 -12.85 -16.31
CA ILE A 297 30.72 -12.35 -17.46
C ILE A 297 29.64 -13.40 -17.78
N GLU A 298 28.42 -12.96 -18.08
CA GLU A 298 27.35 -13.87 -18.47
C GLU A 298 27.67 -14.56 -19.81
N ALA A 299 27.15 -15.77 -20.02
CA ALA A 299 27.42 -16.53 -21.23
C ALA A 299 26.93 -15.77 -22.49
N GLY A 300 27.88 -15.25 -23.28
CA GLY A 300 27.61 -14.53 -24.53
C GLY A 300 27.91 -13.02 -24.50
N GLU A 301 28.30 -12.47 -23.36
CA GLU A 301 28.82 -11.11 -23.22
C GLU A 301 30.32 -11.04 -23.57
N LEU A 302 30.78 -9.87 -24.02
CA LEU A 302 32.13 -9.60 -24.51
C LEU A 302 33.00 -8.90 -23.45
N GLY A 303 34.32 -9.00 -23.61
CA GLY A 303 35.31 -8.43 -22.71
C GLY A 303 36.09 -9.48 -21.92
N GLU A 304 37.26 -9.09 -21.42
CA GLU A 304 38.12 -9.95 -20.60
C GLU A 304 37.95 -9.58 -19.11
N CYS A 305 37.44 -10.52 -18.30
CA CYS A 305 37.19 -10.33 -16.87
C CYS A 305 38.45 -10.41 -16.02
N PHE A 306 38.55 -9.50 -15.05
CA PHE A 306 39.60 -9.53 -14.03
C PHE A 306 39.00 -9.30 -12.64
N LYS A 307 39.32 -10.20 -11.70
CA LYS A 307 38.88 -10.11 -10.28
C LYS A 307 39.80 -9.23 -9.42
N ALA A 308 41.07 -9.15 -9.78
CA ALA A 308 42.08 -8.43 -9.02
C ALA A 308 42.48 -7.13 -9.72
N LYS A 309 42.47 -6.01 -8.98
CA LYS A 309 42.83 -4.68 -9.50
C LYS A 309 44.20 -4.63 -10.19
N PRO A 310 45.27 -5.29 -9.69
CA PRO A 310 46.58 -5.27 -10.37
C PRO A 310 46.55 -5.97 -11.73
N ASP A 311 45.89 -7.12 -11.82
CA ASP A 311 45.79 -7.89 -13.07
C ASP A 311 44.96 -7.15 -14.10
N PHE A 312 43.85 -6.56 -13.67
CA PHE A 312 43.02 -5.67 -14.48
C PHE A 312 43.84 -4.51 -15.05
N MET A 313 44.57 -3.77 -14.22
CA MET A 313 45.36 -2.62 -14.69
C MET A 313 46.43 -3.03 -15.70
N LYS A 314 47.11 -4.15 -15.45
CA LYS A 314 48.11 -4.69 -16.37
C LYS A 314 47.49 -5.07 -17.72
N ALA A 315 46.31 -5.69 -17.71
CA ALA A 315 45.58 -6.02 -18.93
C ALA A 315 45.09 -4.76 -19.67
N TRP A 316 44.52 -3.80 -18.94
CA TRP A 316 44.01 -2.54 -19.48
C TRP A 316 45.11 -1.70 -20.14
N GLU A 317 46.29 -1.59 -19.51
CA GLU A 317 47.44 -0.89 -20.10
C GLU A 317 47.97 -1.60 -21.36
N ARG A 318 48.04 -2.93 -21.35
CA ARG A 318 48.43 -3.71 -22.54
C ARG A 318 47.43 -3.56 -23.67
N TRP A 319 46.14 -3.65 -23.38
CA TRP A 319 45.07 -3.46 -24.34
C TRP A 319 45.16 -2.06 -24.95
N ARG A 320 45.32 -1.02 -24.12
CA ARG A 320 45.50 0.36 -24.59
C ARG A 320 46.75 0.52 -25.47
N ALA A 321 47.85 -0.16 -25.14
CA ALA A 321 49.04 -0.16 -26.00
C ALA A 321 48.79 -0.80 -27.37
N GLN A 322 47.95 -1.86 -27.45
CA GLN A 322 47.53 -2.44 -28.72
C GLN A 322 46.66 -1.48 -29.53
N VAL A 323 45.75 -0.76 -28.88
CA VAL A 323 44.94 0.29 -29.51
C VAL A 323 45.84 1.38 -30.10
N THR A 324 46.82 1.89 -29.34
CA THR A 324 47.81 2.89 -29.83
C THR A 324 48.64 2.36 -31.00
N LYS A 325 49.03 1.08 -30.96
CA LYS A 325 49.77 0.44 -32.06
C LYS A 325 48.93 0.38 -33.34
N LEU A 326 47.63 0.10 -33.23
CA LEU A 326 46.74 0.08 -34.39
C LEU A 326 46.49 1.50 -34.91
N ASP A 327 46.25 2.49 -34.04
CA ASP A 327 46.02 3.90 -34.39
C ASP A 327 47.21 4.49 -35.19
N SER A 328 48.44 4.10 -34.84
CA SER A 328 49.68 4.50 -35.53
C SER A 328 50.06 3.64 -36.75
N SER A 329 49.23 2.66 -37.15
CA SER A 329 49.57 1.74 -38.24
C SER A 329 49.57 2.38 -39.63
N ALA A 330 50.40 1.87 -40.54
CA ALA A 330 50.43 2.34 -41.94
C ALA A 330 49.20 1.89 -42.76
N PHE A 331 48.46 0.88 -42.27
CA PHE A 331 47.27 0.32 -42.94
C PHE A 331 46.16 1.36 -43.16
N TRP A 332 46.11 2.43 -42.35
CA TRP A 332 45.15 3.53 -42.54
C TRP A 332 45.30 4.28 -43.86
N VAL A 333 46.52 4.37 -44.40
CA VAL A 333 46.77 5.05 -45.68
C VAL A 333 46.22 4.22 -46.83
N GLN A 334 46.20 2.90 -46.67
CA GLN A 334 45.76 1.93 -47.67
C GLN A 334 44.24 1.69 -47.65
N CYS A 335 43.54 2.14 -46.59
CA CYS A 335 42.09 2.12 -46.52
C CYS A 335 41.49 3.22 -47.42
N THR A 336 40.86 2.80 -48.51
CA THR A 336 40.30 3.70 -49.54
C THR A 336 38.97 4.30 -49.13
N HIS A 337 38.13 3.56 -48.39
CA HIS A 337 36.83 4.05 -47.94
C HIS A 337 36.97 5.10 -46.83
N ARG A 338 36.67 6.36 -47.17
CA ARG A 338 36.90 7.51 -46.28
C ARG A 338 36.07 7.44 -45.01
N LEU A 339 34.80 7.04 -45.10
CA LEU A 339 33.90 6.96 -43.96
C LEU A 339 34.30 5.84 -43.01
N THR A 340 34.62 4.65 -43.53
CA THR A 340 35.15 3.54 -42.71
C THR A 340 36.45 3.91 -42.01
N ARG A 341 37.38 4.54 -42.73
CA ARG A 341 38.63 5.02 -42.13
C ARG A 341 38.37 6.04 -41.02
N GLY A 342 37.48 7.01 -41.26
CA GLY A 342 37.14 8.05 -40.29
C GLY A 342 36.45 7.48 -39.05
N GLY A 343 35.44 6.65 -39.25
CA GLY A 343 34.65 6.01 -38.20
C GLY A 343 35.48 5.08 -37.32
N LEU A 344 36.28 4.18 -37.91
CA LEU A 344 37.17 3.29 -37.15
C LEU A 344 38.23 4.08 -36.35
N ARG A 345 38.80 5.15 -36.93
CA ARG A 345 39.72 6.02 -36.18
C ARG A 345 39.01 6.71 -35.02
N ASN A 346 37.78 7.17 -35.22
CA ASN A 346 36.98 7.76 -34.14
C ASN A 346 36.79 6.76 -32.98
N MET A 347 36.49 5.50 -33.29
CA MET A 347 36.38 4.43 -32.29
C MET A 347 37.69 4.19 -31.53
N LEU A 348 38.84 4.22 -32.20
CA LEU A 348 40.13 4.11 -31.52
C LEU A 348 40.40 5.30 -30.59
N GLN A 349 40.02 6.51 -30.99
CA GLN A 349 40.14 7.69 -30.13
C GLN A 349 39.25 7.59 -28.88
N ILE A 350 38.07 6.96 -28.99
CA ILE A 350 37.22 6.61 -27.83
C ILE A 350 37.95 5.64 -26.90
N MET A 351 38.47 4.53 -27.44
CA MET A 351 39.22 3.53 -26.66
C MET A 351 40.47 4.11 -25.98
N LEU A 352 41.11 5.09 -26.62
CA LEU A 352 42.25 5.82 -26.07
C LEU A 352 41.85 6.90 -25.06
N GLY A 353 40.57 7.10 -24.79
CA GLY A 353 40.06 8.05 -23.80
C GLY A 353 40.18 9.52 -24.20
N ASN A 354 40.06 9.84 -25.50
CA ASN A 354 40.06 11.22 -25.97
C ASN A 354 38.77 11.94 -25.52
N LEU A 355 38.91 12.87 -24.58
CA LEU A 355 37.78 13.55 -23.95
C LEU A 355 36.86 14.27 -24.94
N ASN A 356 37.41 14.93 -25.95
CA ASN A 356 36.61 15.69 -26.93
C ASN A 356 35.73 14.75 -27.77
N VAL A 357 36.29 13.58 -28.12
CA VAL A 357 35.57 12.55 -28.88
C VAL A 357 34.49 11.91 -28.00
N LEU A 358 34.80 11.58 -26.74
CA LEU A 358 33.83 11.05 -25.79
C LEU A 358 32.68 12.02 -25.53
N CYS A 359 32.98 13.31 -25.33
CA CYS A 359 31.97 14.35 -25.19
C CYS A 359 31.09 14.49 -26.45
N SER A 360 31.64 14.22 -27.64
CA SER A 360 30.86 14.28 -28.89
C SER A 360 30.03 13.02 -29.12
N ALA A 361 30.50 11.86 -28.65
CA ALA A 361 29.85 10.57 -28.80
C ALA A 361 28.73 10.32 -27.76
N THR A 362 28.71 11.08 -26.66
CA THR A 362 27.69 10.98 -25.61
C THR A 362 26.71 12.16 -25.68
N TYR A 363 25.48 11.94 -25.25
CA TYR A 363 24.38 12.91 -25.27
C TYR A 363 23.97 13.35 -23.86
N HIS A 364 24.01 12.45 -22.89
CA HIS A 364 23.67 12.72 -21.49
C HIS A 364 24.90 12.68 -20.57
N TRP A 365 24.89 13.43 -19.46
CA TRP A 365 26.06 13.51 -18.57
C TRP A 365 26.39 12.17 -17.90
N ILE A 366 25.40 11.30 -17.66
CA ILE A 366 25.60 9.96 -17.09
C ILE A 366 26.36 9.06 -18.08
N GLU A 367 26.07 9.17 -19.37
CA GLU A 367 26.77 8.43 -20.43
C GLU A 367 28.25 8.84 -20.48
N LEU A 368 28.52 10.16 -20.42
CA LEU A 368 29.87 10.70 -20.35
C LEU A 368 30.59 10.28 -19.06
N TYR A 369 29.86 10.28 -17.95
CA TYR A 369 30.37 9.86 -16.65
C TYR A 369 30.83 8.40 -16.64
N ILE A 370 30.05 7.50 -17.23
CA ILE A 370 30.41 6.09 -17.40
C ILE A 370 31.60 5.94 -18.36
N SER A 371 31.60 6.68 -19.48
CA SER A 371 32.70 6.70 -20.43
C SER A 371 34.05 7.03 -19.77
N HIS A 372 34.04 7.94 -18.78
CA HIS A 372 35.23 8.28 -18.02
C HIS A 372 35.81 7.10 -17.24
N PHE A 373 34.97 6.25 -16.64
CA PHE A 373 35.46 5.07 -15.95
C PHE A 373 36.01 4.03 -16.93
N LEU A 374 35.34 3.83 -18.05
CA LEU A 374 35.75 2.83 -19.04
C LEU A 374 37.11 3.17 -19.69
N TYR A 375 37.32 4.43 -20.09
CA TYR A 375 38.42 4.79 -21.00
C TYR A 375 39.46 5.75 -20.41
N ILE A 376 39.16 6.46 -19.32
CA ILE A 376 40.05 7.49 -18.75
C ILE A 376 40.60 7.08 -17.37
N ARG A 377 39.73 6.75 -16.41
CA ARG A 377 40.09 6.46 -15.01
C ARG A 377 39.25 5.30 -14.44
N PRO A 378 39.62 4.05 -14.74
CA PRO A 378 38.84 2.87 -14.33
C PRO A 378 38.84 2.58 -12.83
N LEU A 379 39.84 3.07 -12.08
CA LEU A 379 39.96 2.85 -10.63
C LEU A 379 39.77 4.11 -9.80
N THR A 380 38.84 4.98 -10.18
CA THR A 380 38.50 6.17 -9.37
C THR A 380 38.07 5.74 -7.97
N ARG A 381 38.76 6.26 -6.94
CA ARG A 381 38.56 5.83 -5.53
C ARG A 381 37.68 6.82 -4.78
N GLY A 382 36.67 6.31 -4.09
CA GLY A 382 35.83 7.06 -3.15
C GLY A 382 34.74 7.89 -3.83
N LEU A 383 33.63 8.10 -3.10
CA LEU A 383 32.44 8.79 -3.61
C LEU A 383 32.72 10.28 -3.86
N GLU A 384 33.57 10.94 -3.08
CA GLU A 384 33.97 12.34 -3.31
C GLU A 384 34.58 12.57 -4.71
N ASN A 385 35.50 11.69 -5.13
CA ASN A 385 36.10 11.80 -6.47
C ASN A 385 35.10 11.48 -7.57
N MET A 386 34.20 10.52 -7.31
CA MET A 386 33.09 10.18 -8.19
C MET A 386 32.11 11.34 -8.33
N TYR A 387 31.82 12.07 -7.25
CA TYR A 387 30.97 13.26 -7.24
C TYR A 387 31.63 14.42 -8.01
N ASN A 388 32.91 14.69 -7.76
CA ASN A 388 33.67 15.70 -8.48
C ASN A 388 33.72 15.43 -10.00
N LEU A 389 33.79 14.15 -10.39
CA LEU A 389 33.73 13.75 -11.78
C LEU A 389 32.31 13.94 -12.36
N ALA A 390 31.26 13.59 -11.62
CA ALA A 390 29.87 13.81 -12.04
C ALA A 390 29.59 15.30 -12.27
N GLN A 391 30.05 16.18 -11.36
CA GLN A 391 29.93 17.64 -11.51
C GLN A 391 30.63 18.16 -12.78
N LYS A 392 31.81 17.63 -13.11
CA LYS A 392 32.49 17.97 -14.37
C LYS A 392 31.73 17.51 -15.60
N CYS A 393 31.17 16.30 -15.58
CA CYS A 393 30.36 15.79 -16.68
C CYS A 393 29.09 16.61 -16.87
N LEU A 394 28.44 17.04 -15.77
CA LEU A 394 27.28 17.91 -15.80
C LEU A 394 27.59 19.30 -16.37
N GLN A 395 28.77 19.86 -16.08
CA GLN A 395 29.23 21.12 -16.68
C GLN A 395 29.44 21.00 -18.19
N LEU A 396 29.94 19.85 -18.67
CA LEU A 396 30.17 19.59 -20.08
C LEU A 396 28.87 19.24 -20.84
N LYS A 397 27.89 18.67 -20.14
CA LYS A 397 26.58 18.27 -20.68
C LYS A 397 25.46 18.78 -19.76
N PRO A 398 25.20 20.11 -19.74
CA PRO A 398 24.22 20.69 -18.84
C PRO A 398 22.80 20.22 -19.20
N THR A 399 22.06 19.81 -18.16
CA THR A 399 20.66 19.40 -18.28
C THR A 399 19.75 20.55 -17.87
N SER A 400 18.85 21.00 -18.76
CA SER A 400 17.90 22.09 -18.47
C SER A 400 16.93 21.77 -17.33
N CYS A 401 16.57 20.49 -17.16
CA CYS A 401 15.84 19.98 -16.01
C CYS A 401 16.42 18.59 -15.66
N PRO A 402 17.07 18.41 -14.51
CA PRO A 402 17.66 17.12 -14.18
C PRO A 402 16.56 16.10 -13.82
N ASP A 403 16.61 14.96 -14.51
CA ASP A 403 15.72 13.82 -14.29
C ASP A 403 15.74 13.36 -12.82
N LYS A 404 14.65 12.72 -12.36
CA LYS A 404 14.55 12.19 -10.98
C LYS A 404 15.66 11.17 -10.66
N LEU A 405 16.09 10.34 -11.62
CA LEU A 405 17.20 9.39 -11.43
C LEU A 405 18.55 10.11 -11.37
N ALA A 406 18.75 11.12 -12.22
CA ALA A 406 19.97 11.92 -12.22
C ALA A 406 20.17 12.64 -10.88
N ARG A 407 19.10 13.23 -10.32
CA ARG A 407 19.16 13.87 -9.00
C ARG A 407 19.42 12.89 -7.86
N LEU A 408 18.77 11.72 -7.91
CA LEU A 408 19.04 10.67 -6.93
C LEU A 408 20.52 10.27 -6.95
N LEU A 409 21.08 9.98 -8.14
CA LEU A 409 22.49 9.62 -8.28
C LEU A 409 23.43 10.71 -7.75
N ILE A 410 23.16 11.98 -8.04
CA ILE A 410 23.94 13.10 -7.51
C ILE A 410 23.85 13.16 -5.96
N GLY A 411 22.67 12.94 -5.39
CA GLY A 411 22.47 12.88 -3.94
C GLY A 411 23.25 11.73 -3.28
N ILE A 412 23.25 10.55 -3.91
CA ILE A 412 24.00 9.38 -3.47
C ILE A 412 25.51 9.67 -3.48
N LEU A 413 26.01 10.19 -4.61
CA LEU A 413 27.43 10.53 -4.77
C LEU A 413 27.88 11.62 -3.80
N GLY A 414 26.99 12.54 -3.43
CA GLY A 414 27.24 13.59 -2.43
C GLY A 414 27.20 13.11 -0.98
N GLU A 415 26.96 11.82 -0.72
CA GLU A 415 26.89 11.20 0.60
C GLU A 415 25.90 11.86 1.57
N ASN A 416 24.87 12.53 1.06
CA ASN A 416 23.88 13.22 1.87
C ASN A 416 22.57 12.42 1.99
N THR A 417 22.42 11.73 3.11
CA THR A 417 21.24 10.85 3.38
C THR A 417 19.92 11.62 3.31
N GLU A 418 19.86 12.86 3.81
CA GLU A 418 18.63 13.66 3.81
C GLU A 418 18.22 14.08 2.39
N VAL A 419 19.20 14.46 1.57
CA VAL A 419 18.98 14.77 0.14
C VAL A 419 18.49 13.53 -0.60
N VAL A 420 19.10 12.36 -0.35
CA VAL A 420 18.67 11.09 -0.95
C VAL A 420 17.21 10.79 -0.59
N LEU A 421 16.82 10.92 0.69
CA LEU A 421 15.42 10.74 1.09
C LEU A 421 14.47 11.75 0.45
N ALA A 422 14.88 13.02 0.35
CA ALA A 422 14.09 14.07 -0.28
C ALA A 422 13.86 13.79 -1.77
N GLU A 423 14.90 13.36 -2.49
CA GLU A 423 14.80 12.98 -3.91
C GLU A 423 13.99 11.69 -4.09
N CYS A 424 14.13 10.71 -3.20
CA CYS A 424 13.28 9.52 -3.17
C CYS A 424 11.79 9.89 -3.00
N SER A 425 11.49 10.78 -2.06
CA SER A 425 10.12 11.22 -1.75
C SER A 425 9.50 11.97 -2.93
N ARG A 426 10.25 12.93 -3.47
CA ARG A 426 9.80 13.82 -4.54
C ARG A 426 9.71 13.13 -5.90
N GLY A 427 10.62 12.18 -6.18
CA GLY A 427 10.73 11.51 -7.48
C GLY A 427 9.99 10.18 -7.58
N PHE A 428 9.82 9.45 -6.47
CA PHE A 428 9.35 8.06 -6.49
C PHE A 428 8.27 7.75 -5.43
N GLY A 429 7.97 8.73 -4.56
CA GLY A 429 6.85 8.69 -3.63
C GLY A 429 7.12 7.97 -2.31
N PRO A 430 6.13 7.96 -1.39
CA PRO A 430 6.32 7.50 -0.01
C PRO A 430 6.66 6.01 0.15
N TRP A 431 6.25 5.16 -0.81
CA TRP A 431 6.63 3.75 -0.85
C TRP A 431 8.16 3.63 -0.93
N MET A 432 8.77 4.32 -1.89
CA MET A 432 10.21 4.26 -2.13
C MET A 432 10.99 4.65 -0.89
N VAL A 433 10.64 5.78 -0.26
CA VAL A 433 11.38 6.28 0.91
C VAL A 433 11.29 5.32 2.09
N SER A 434 10.10 4.79 2.37
CA SER A 434 9.88 3.88 3.50
C SER A 434 10.72 2.61 3.41
N HIS A 435 10.97 2.16 2.19
CA HIS A 435 11.75 0.95 1.91
C HIS A 435 13.24 1.24 1.69
N ALA A 436 13.59 2.38 1.09
CA ALA A 436 14.97 2.82 0.86
C ALA A 436 15.75 3.07 2.18
N ILE A 437 15.05 3.43 3.27
CA ILE A 437 15.65 3.54 4.60
C ILE A 437 16.31 2.21 5.04
N GLU A 438 15.74 1.07 4.67
CA GLU A 438 16.34 -0.24 4.99
C GLU A 438 17.67 -0.45 4.27
N LEU A 439 17.78 0.01 3.00
CA LEU A 439 19.03 -0.03 2.24
C LEU A 439 20.07 0.93 2.83
N LEU A 440 19.67 2.17 3.14
CA LEU A 440 20.55 3.21 3.71
C LEU A 440 21.18 2.80 5.04
N THR A 441 20.45 2.01 5.85
CA THR A 441 20.90 1.55 7.16
C THR A 441 21.63 0.21 7.13
N ALA A 442 21.80 -0.42 5.95
CA ALA A 442 22.45 -1.73 5.82
C ALA A 442 23.92 -1.71 6.28
N GLU A 443 24.63 -0.62 6.00
CA GLU A 443 26.06 -0.50 6.26
C GLU A 443 26.48 0.77 7.00
N SER A 444 25.78 1.87 6.77
CA SER A 444 26.20 3.17 7.31
C SER A 444 25.69 3.35 8.73
N ASN A 445 26.59 3.16 9.70
CA ASN A 445 26.30 3.48 11.11
C ASN A 445 25.89 4.95 11.27
N GLN A 446 26.46 5.86 10.47
CA GLN A 446 26.13 7.30 10.52
C GLN A 446 24.72 7.57 9.98
N ALA A 447 24.33 6.94 8.87
CA ALA A 447 22.96 7.03 8.36
C ALA A 447 21.97 6.40 9.36
N GLY A 448 22.33 5.26 9.96
CA GLY A 448 21.55 4.63 11.02
C GLY A 448 21.31 5.58 12.20
N ILE A 449 22.36 6.23 12.71
CA ILE A 449 22.23 7.22 13.80
C ILE A 449 21.29 8.35 13.38
N LEU A 450 21.51 8.97 12.21
CA LEU A 450 20.71 10.10 11.73
C LEU A 450 19.23 9.75 11.52
N LEU A 451 18.95 8.54 11.02
CA LEU A 451 17.60 8.08 10.67
C LEU A 451 16.81 7.61 11.89
N HIS A 452 17.50 7.13 12.93
CA HIS A 452 16.91 6.67 14.19
C HIS A 452 16.86 7.76 15.27
N GLU A 453 17.64 8.82 15.15
CA GLU A 453 17.63 9.95 16.10
C GLU A 453 16.25 10.62 16.13
N GLU A 454 15.73 10.79 17.34
CA GLU A 454 14.46 11.46 17.59
C GLU A 454 14.65 12.98 17.51
N ARG A 455 13.78 13.65 16.75
CA ARG A 455 13.87 15.10 16.56
C ARG A 455 12.69 15.81 17.21
N HIS A 456 12.96 16.79 18.06
CA HIS A 456 11.90 17.61 18.68
C HIS A 456 11.03 18.33 17.64
N SER A 457 11.62 18.79 16.53
CA SER A 457 10.89 19.42 15.43
C SER A 457 9.88 18.51 14.73
N LEU A 458 10.03 17.19 14.87
CA LEU A 458 9.12 16.18 14.32
C LEU A 458 8.12 15.65 15.36
N GLY A 459 8.09 16.21 16.57
CA GLY A 459 7.28 15.67 17.67
C GLY A 459 7.91 14.43 18.30
N GLU A 460 9.24 14.45 18.46
CA GLU A 460 10.04 13.41 19.10
C GLU A 460 10.03 12.06 18.38
N ILE A 461 9.72 12.03 17.08
CA ILE A 461 9.85 10.84 16.24
C ILE A 461 11.13 10.92 15.40
N SER A 462 11.57 9.76 14.92
CA SER A 462 12.71 9.64 14.01
C SER A 462 12.29 9.86 12.55
N MET A 463 13.27 10.09 11.68
CA MET A 463 13.02 10.20 10.23
C MET A 463 12.51 8.87 9.65
N GLU A 464 12.97 7.72 10.16
CA GLU A 464 12.45 6.41 9.80
C GLU A 464 10.95 6.29 10.12
N GLU A 465 10.57 6.64 11.34
CA GLU A 465 9.18 6.58 11.78
C GLU A 465 8.29 7.56 11.00
N LEU A 466 8.77 8.79 10.75
CA LEU A 466 8.03 9.79 9.97
C LEU A 466 7.63 9.25 8.58
N HIS A 467 8.58 8.71 7.82
CA HIS A 467 8.30 8.25 6.46
C HIS A 467 7.39 7.02 6.42
N ARG A 468 7.56 6.09 7.38
CA ARG A 468 6.63 4.96 7.53
C ARG A 468 5.22 5.42 7.89
N LEU A 469 5.06 6.41 8.77
CA LEU A 469 3.75 6.98 9.09
C LEU A 469 3.12 7.65 7.87
N ILE A 470 3.90 8.40 7.08
CA ILE A 470 3.41 9.02 5.83
C ILE A 470 2.94 7.94 4.86
N TYR A 471 3.73 6.89 4.62
CA TYR A 471 3.34 5.83 3.71
C TYR A 471 2.14 5.02 4.23
N ALA A 472 2.09 4.72 5.53
CA ALA A 472 0.93 4.12 6.15
C ALA A 472 -0.33 4.98 5.96
N GLN A 473 -0.25 6.31 6.08
CA GLN A 473 -1.37 7.20 5.80
C GLN A 473 -1.83 7.13 4.34
N VAL A 474 -0.90 7.05 3.39
CA VAL A 474 -1.22 6.84 1.97
C VAL A 474 -1.97 5.51 1.78
N LEU A 475 -1.49 4.42 2.36
CA LEU A 475 -2.15 3.11 2.30
C LEU A 475 -3.55 3.14 2.91
N SER A 476 -3.69 3.83 4.05
CA SER A 476 -4.93 4.01 4.80
C SER A 476 -6.00 4.81 4.04
N SER A 477 -5.57 5.66 3.12
CA SER A 477 -6.43 6.54 2.35
C SER A 477 -7.28 5.80 1.32
N HIS A 478 -6.86 4.59 0.91
CA HIS A 478 -7.48 3.83 -0.18
C HIS A 478 -8.11 2.51 0.29
N VAL A 479 -9.33 2.24 -0.21
CA VAL A 479 -10.20 1.13 0.25
C VAL A 479 -9.59 -0.25 0.02
N LEU A 480 -8.73 -0.40 -0.98
CA LEU A 480 -8.08 -1.67 -1.28
C LEU A 480 -6.73 -1.85 -0.59
N THR A 481 -6.16 -0.85 0.09
CA THR A 481 -4.78 -0.93 0.63
C THR A 481 -4.70 -0.67 2.13
N TRP A 482 -5.78 -0.19 2.76
CA TRP A 482 -5.76 0.08 4.21
C TRP A 482 -5.43 -1.16 5.05
N GLN A 483 -5.73 -2.37 4.56
CA GLN A 483 -5.49 -3.63 5.27
C GLN A 483 -4.00 -3.93 5.50
N ILE A 484 -3.11 -3.35 4.69
CA ILE A 484 -1.67 -3.54 4.80
C ILE A 484 -0.97 -2.40 5.56
N ALA A 485 -1.66 -1.29 5.82
CA ALA A 485 -1.15 -0.19 6.63
C ALA A 485 -0.75 -0.60 8.07
N PRO A 486 -1.48 -1.48 8.78
CA PRO A 486 -1.12 -1.90 10.15
C PRO A 486 0.29 -2.47 10.28
N ILE A 487 0.81 -3.13 9.25
CA ILE A 487 2.14 -3.75 9.26
C ILE A 487 3.24 -2.68 9.34
N TYR A 488 3.06 -1.57 8.62
CA TYR A 488 3.96 -0.42 8.70
C TYR A 488 3.78 0.35 10.00
N LEU A 489 2.53 0.55 10.45
CA LEU A 489 2.24 1.23 11.71
C LEU A 489 2.81 0.50 12.92
N ALA A 490 2.75 -0.83 12.94
CA ALA A 490 3.31 -1.63 14.02
C ALA A 490 4.85 -1.61 14.08
N SER A 491 5.51 -1.23 12.99
CA SER A 491 6.97 -1.01 12.96
C SER A 491 7.40 0.39 13.42
N CYS A 492 6.44 1.27 13.78
CA CYS A 492 6.70 2.59 14.32
C CYS A 492 6.63 2.55 15.86
N ILE A 493 7.65 3.10 16.53
CA ILE A 493 7.83 2.90 17.98
C ILE A 493 6.93 3.82 18.81
N LYS A 494 6.71 5.07 18.38
CA LYS A 494 6.00 6.07 19.18
C LYS A 494 4.54 6.26 18.79
N GLN A 495 4.28 6.65 17.54
CA GLN A 495 2.97 7.12 17.09
C GLN A 495 2.19 6.06 16.30
N GLY A 496 2.84 4.96 15.92
CA GLY A 496 2.27 3.90 15.09
C GLY A 496 0.95 3.33 15.61
N MET A 497 0.95 2.89 16.87
CA MET A 497 -0.22 2.28 17.50
C MET A 497 -1.39 3.25 17.64
N GLY A 498 -1.14 4.49 18.09
CA GLY A 498 -2.20 5.50 18.19
C GLY A 498 -2.85 5.82 16.83
N LEU A 499 -2.05 5.86 15.76
CA LEU A 499 -2.58 6.06 14.41
C LEU A 499 -3.36 4.84 13.91
N LEU A 500 -2.92 3.63 14.27
CA LEU A 500 -3.65 2.39 13.98
C LEU A 500 -5.03 2.40 14.65
N GLU A 501 -5.14 2.77 15.93
CA GLU A 501 -6.44 2.90 16.61
C GLU A 501 -7.37 3.89 15.90
N ILE A 502 -6.86 5.05 15.47
CA ILE A 502 -7.62 6.06 14.73
C ILE A 502 -8.10 5.50 13.38
N LEU A 503 -7.24 4.75 12.69
CA LEU A 503 -7.54 4.12 11.41
C LEU A 503 -8.69 3.12 11.54
N LEU A 504 -8.60 2.23 12.53
CA LEU A 504 -9.58 1.14 12.74
C LEU A 504 -10.94 1.72 13.14
N ASN A 505 -10.98 2.77 13.96
CA ASN A 505 -12.21 3.48 14.33
C ASN A 505 -12.88 4.22 13.15
N ARG A 506 -12.14 4.53 12.07
CA ARG A 506 -12.66 5.26 10.90
C ARG A 506 -13.15 4.36 9.77
N GLN A 507 -12.98 3.05 9.87
CA GLN A 507 -13.38 2.11 8.82
C GLN A 507 -14.91 2.06 8.66
N PRO A 508 -15.41 1.79 7.44
CA PRO A 508 -16.85 1.68 7.20
C PRO A 508 -17.43 0.44 7.87
N ILE A 509 -18.53 0.64 8.59
CA ILE A 509 -19.20 -0.39 9.41
C ILE A 509 -20.34 -1.09 8.64
N GLN A 510 -20.67 -0.61 7.45
CA GLN A 510 -21.79 -1.09 6.64
C GLN A 510 -21.59 -2.52 6.12
N ASP A 511 -20.34 -2.84 5.78
CA ASP A 511 -19.92 -4.12 5.20
C ASP A 511 -19.38 -5.04 6.30
N SER A 512 -20.07 -6.15 6.52
CA SER A 512 -19.70 -7.15 7.52
C SER A 512 -18.32 -7.77 7.24
N LYS A 513 -17.89 -7.88 5.98
CA LYS A 513 -16.56 -8.42 5.65
C LYS A 513 -15.45 -7.48 6.09
N ILE A 514 -15.62 -6.18 5.88
CA ILE A 514 -14.66 -5.15 6.31
C ILE A 514 -14.60 -5.11 7.84
N LEU A 515 -15.77 -5.18 8.50
CA LEU A 515 -15.85 -5.20 9.96
C LEU A 515 -15.10 -6.39 10.57
N LEU A 516 -15.30 -7.60 10.05
CA LEU A 516 -14.58 -8.80 10.54
C LEU A 516 -13.07 -8.68 10.36
N LYS A 517 -12.60 -8.15 9.23
CA LYS A 517 -11.17 -7.89 9.01
C LYS A 517 -10.61 -6.86 10.00
N ASN A 518 -11.38 -5.82 10.30
CA ASN A 518 -11.02 -4.79 11.27
C ASN A 518 -10.84 -5.39 12.67
N LEU A 519 -11.78 -6.26 13.09
CA LEU A 519 -11.70 -6.97 14.36
C LEU A 519 -10.52 -7.95 14.43
N GLU A 520 -10.21 -8.63 13.33
CA GLU A 520 -9.04 -9.51 13.27
C GLU A 520 -7.72 -8.73 13.40
N ILE A 521 -7.64 -7.54 12.79
CA ILE A 521 -6.49 -6.64 13.01
C ILE A 521 -6.41 -6.21 14.47
N CYS A 522 -7.54 -5.82 15.09
CA CYS A 522 -7.53 -5.52 16.53
C CYS A 522 -7.01 -6.69 17.37
N ARG A 523 -7.41 -7.91 17.04
CA ARG A 523 -6.96 -9.13 17.73
C ARG A 523 -5.46 -9.40 17.54
N LEU A 524 -4.92 -9.14 16.35
CA LEU A 524 -3.50 -9.34 16.05
C LEU A 524 -2.58 -8.35 16.78
N TYR A 525 -3.09 -7.17 17.14
CA TYR A 525 -2.33 -6.10 17.81
C TYR A 525 -2.82 -5.81 19.23
N ASP A 526 -3.57 -6.74 19.85
CA ASP A 526 -4.10 -6.64 21.23
C ASP A 526 -4.88 -5.35 21.54
N LEU A 527 -5.68 -4.87 20.57
CA LEU A 527 -6.50 -3.66 20.66
C LEU A 527 -7.94 -3.96 21.12
N ASP A 528 -8.09 -4.59 22.28
CA ASP A 528 -9.40 -5.04 22.81
C ASP A 528 -10.39 -3.89 23.03
N SER A 529 -9.89 -2.73 23.48
CA SER A 529 -10.70 -1.53 23.73
C SER A 529 -11.31 -0.99 22.44
N VAL A 530 -10.51 -0.95 21.37
CA VAL A 530 -10.93 -0.50 20.04
C VAL A 530 -11.89 -1.51 19.41
N SER A 531 -11.58 -2.80 19.51
CA SER A 531 -12.46 -3.89 19.08
C SER A 531 -13.86 -3.75 19.69
N THR A 532 -13.93 -3.59 21.02
CA THR A 532 -15.17 -3.39 21.76
C THR A 532 -15.94 -2.14 21.30
N ASN A 533 -15.23 -1.01 21.10
CA ASN A 533 -15.85 0.23 20.62
C ASN A 533 -16.41 0.09 19.20
N ILE A 534 -15.67 -0.55 18.29
CA ILE A 534 -16.12 -0.80 16.92
C ILE A 534 -17.39 -1.65 16.91
N MET A 535 -17.44 -2.73 17.70
CA MET A 535 -18.64 -3.57 17.82
C MET A 535 -19.84 -2.80 18.38
N LYS A 536 -19.66 -1.90 19.35
CA LYS A 536 -20.73 -1.02 19.85
C LYS A 536 -21.27 -0.11 18.76
N ILE A 537 -20.37 0.54 17.99
CA ILE A 537 -20.78 1.43 16.90
C ILE A 537 -21.51 0.63 15.82
N ALA A 538 -21.05 -0.58 15.48
CA ALA A 538 -21.73 -1.50 14.56
C ALA A 538 -23.13 -1.88 15.03
N GLY A 539 -23.24 -2.28 16.29
CA GLY A 539 -24.51 -2.63 16.89
C GLY A 539 -25.54 -1.50 16.82
N VAL A 540 -25.15 -0.29 17.26
CA VAL A 540 -26.01 0.90 17.19
C VAL A 540 -26.34 1.28 15.75
N TYR A 541 -25.38 1.19 14.83
CA TYR A 541 -25.58 1.50 13.42
C TYR A 541 -26.63 0.56 12.79
N HIS A 542 -26.45 -0.76 12.91
CA HIS A 542 -27.38 -1.74 12.35
C HIS A 542 -28.77 -1.62 12.98
N TRP A 543 -28.86 -1.38 14.29
CA TRP A 543 -30.13 -1.16 14.98
C TRP A 543 -30.91 0.04 14.43
N LYS A 544 -30.23 1.17 14.20
CA LYS A 544 -30.83 2.39 13.63
C LYS A 544 -31.28 2.22 12.18
N HIS A 545 -30.63 1.36 11.41
CA HIS A 545 -30.94 1.12 9.99
C HIS A 545 -31.84 -0.10 9.75
N GLY A 546 -32.64 -0.50 10.75
CA GLY A 546 -33.65 -1.57 10.61
C GLY A 546 -33.10 -3.01 10.66
N ARG A 547 -31.78 -3.21 10.65
CA ARG A 547 -31.14 -4.53 10.81
C ARG A 547 -31.04 -4.91 12.29
N LYS A 548 -32.19 -5.16 12.91
CA LYS A 548 -32.34 -5.35 14.37
C LYS A 548 -31.50 -6.50 14.91
N GLY A 549 -31.56 -7.67 14.26
CA GLY A 549 -30.79 -8.85 14.66
C GLY A 549 -29.29 -8.63 14.68
N SER A 550 -28.72 -8.13 13.58
CA SER A 550 -27.30 -7.76 13.51
C SER A 550 -26.92 -6.70 14.55
N GLY A 551 -27.83 -5.75 14.81
CA GLY A 551 -27.62 -4.73 15.84
C GLY A 551 -27.44 -5.33 17.23
N VAL A 552 -28.31 -6.26 17.62
CA VAL A 552 -28.22 -6.94 18.93
C VAL A 552 -27.03 -7.89 18.99
N PHE A 553 -26.77 -8.65 17.93
CA PHE A 553 -25.60 -9.52 17.83
C PHE A 553 -24.30 -8.77 18.15
N TRP A 554 -24.03 -7.65 17.48
CA TRP A 554 -22.79 -6.89 17.72
C TRP A 554 -22.74 -6.25 19.11
N LEU A 555 -23.88 -5.82 19.68
CA LEU A 555 -23.91 -5.30 21.06
C LEU A 555 -23.67 -6.40 22.10
N GLN A 556 -24.11 -7.62 21.85
CA GLN A 556 -23.84 -8.79 22.69
C GLN A 556 -22.35 -9.14 22.66
N GLN A 557 -21.74 -9.19 21.47
CA GLN A 557 -20.30 -9.42 21.31
C GLN A 557 -19.48 -8.31 21.99
N ALA A 558 -19.98 -7.06 21.98
CA ALA A 558 -19.34 -5.94 22.66
C ALA A 558 -19.59 -5.88 24.18
N HIS A 559 -20.37 -6.80 24.73
CA HIS A 559 -20.83 -6.79 26.12
C HIS A 559 -21.47 -5.46 26.56
N ASP A 560 -22.21 -4.78 25.67
CA ASP A 560 -22.87 -3.50 25.98
C ASP A 560 -24.27 -3.71 26.61
N GLU A 561 -24.27 -4.14 27.87
CA GLU A 561 -25.49 -4.41 28.63
C GLU A 561 -26.41 -3.18 28.71
N ARG A 562 -25.85 -1.96 28.75
CA ARG A 562 -26.64 -0.72 28.85
C ARG A 562 -27.48 -0.51 27.59
N CYS A 563 -26.88 -0.64 26.41
CA CYS A 563 -27.61 -0.54 25.16
C CYS A 563 -28.60 -1.70 24.98
N LEU A 564 -28.20 -2.94 25.31
CA LEU A 564 -29.08 -4.10 25.23
C LEU A 564 -30.31 -3.96 26.15
N ASN A 565 -30.14 -3.46 27.37
CA ASN A 565 -31.25 -3.22 28.29
C ASN A 565 -32.19 -2.11 27.79
N ARG A 566 -31.67 -1.05 27.17
CA ARG A 566 -32.52 -0.02 26.52
C ARG A 566 -33.32 -0.60 25.36
N ILE A 567 -32.70 -1.47 24.56
CA ILE A 567 -33.39 -2.18 23.47
C ILE A 567 -34.50 -3.07 24.05
N ALA A 568 -34.21 -3.85 25.09
CA ALA A 568 -35.21 -4.68 25.75
C ALA A 568 -36.37 -3.84 26.30
N GLN A 569 -36.09 -2.70 26.95
CA GLN A 569 -37.11 -1.77 27.42
C GLN A 569 -37.99 -1.23 26.29
N GLN A 570 -37.40 -0.85 25.15
CA GLN A 570 -38.17 -0.43 23.98
C GLN A 570 -39.07 -1.57 23.47
N LEU A 571 -38.56 -2.80 23.40
CA LEU A 571 -39.34 -3.96 22.96
C LEU A 571 -40.48 -4.30 23.92
N PHE A 572 -40.28 -4.17 25.23
CA PHE A 572 -41.32 -4.38 26.23
C PHE A 572 -42.55 -3.49 26.00
N ASP A 573 -42.37 -2.27 25.53
CA ASP A 573 -43.49 -1.34 25.26
C ASP A 573 -44.36 -1.80 24.07
N TYR A 574 -43.81 -2.64 23.17
CA TYR A 574 -44.56 -3.26 22.07
C TYR A 574 -45.20 -4.59 22.47
N VAL A 575 -44.50 -5.41 23.27
CA VAL A 575 -44.94 -6.77 23.63
C VAL A 575 -46.11 -6.80 24.61
N GLY A 576 -46.25 -5.78 25.47
CA GLY A 576 -47.25 -5.77 26.56
C GLY A 576 -48.69 -5.39 26.20
N LYS A 577 -49.01 -5.09 24.93
CA LYS A 577 -50.26 -4.38 24.57
C LYS A 577 -51.47 -5.22 24.13
N SER A 578 -51.34 -6.52 23.88
CA SER A 578 -52.42 -7.56 23.90
C SER A 578 -52.02 -8.79 23.07
N ILE A 579 -52.76 -9.89 23.26
CA ILE A 579 -52.59 -11.21 22.62
C ILE A 579 -53.23 -11.28 21.22
N SER A 580 -53.62 -10.15 20.61
CA SER A 580 -54.21 -10.22 19.27
C SER A 580 -53.20 -10.84 18.29
N GLY A 581 -53.66 -11.86 17.54
CA GLY A 581 -52.78 -12.77 16.79
C GLY A 581 -51.85 -12.08 15.78
N GLU A 582 -52.26 -10.94 15.21
CA GLU A 582 -51.43 -10.17 14.28
C GLU A 582 -50.26 -9.44 14.97
N CYS A 583 -50.47 -8.95 16.20
CA CYS A 583 -49.42 -8.31 16.98
C CYS A 583 -48.37 -9.34 17.43
N PHE A 584 -48.81 -10.54 17.79
CA PHE A 584 -47.94 -11.64 18.25
C PHE A 584 -46.88 -12.05 17.20
N LEU A 585 -47.32 -12.34 15.98
CA LEU A 585 -46.43 -12.77 14.89
C LEU A 585 -45.36 -11.71 14.54
N GLN A 586 -45.71 -10.42 14.64
CA GLN A 586 -44.78 -9.33 14.33
C GLN A 586 -43.65 -9.21 15.35
N TRP A 587 -43.92 -9.31 16.66
CA TRP A 587 -42.85 -9.24 17.66
C TRP A 587 -42.14 -10.57 17.87
N GLU A 588 -42.81 -11.70 17.63
CA GLU A 588 -42.19 -13.02 17.62
C GLU A 588 -41.07 -13.08 16.57
N GLY A 589 -41.35 -12.65 15.34
CA GLY A 589 -40.33 -12.53 14.29
C GLY A 589 -39.20 -11.58 14.66
N LEU A 590 -39.48 -10.49 15.39
CA LEU A 590 -38.44 -9.60 15.91
C LEU A 590 -37.54 -10.28 16.94
N ILE A 591 -38.07 -11.16 17.81
CA ILE A 591 -37.28 -11.90 18.80
C ILE A 591 -36.49 -13.03 18.16
N GLU A 592 -37.03 -13.70 17.14
CA GLU A 592 -36.29 -14.70 16.38
C GLU A 592 -35.06 -14.09 15.69
N LEU A 593 -35.18 -12.85 15.20
CA LEU A 593 -34.05 -12.09 14.67
C LEU A 593 -32.98 -11.76 15.72
N LEU A 594 -33.28 -11.80 17.03
CA LEU A 594 -32.30 -11.54 18.11
C LEU A 594 -31.31 -12.69 18.31
N GLY A 595 -31.51 -13.84 17.66
CA GLY A 595 -30.63 -15.00 17.74
C GLY A 595 -30.81 -15.82 19.03
N SER A 596 -30.50 -17.11 18.95
CA SER A 596 -30.66 -18.09 20.05
C SER A 596 -29.40 -18.31 20.89
N GLU A 597 -28.36 -17.47 20.76
CA GLU A 597 -27.07 -17.73 21.40
C GLU A 597 -27.12 -17.60 22.93
N SER A 598 -26.53 -18.58 23.62
CA SER A 598 -26.74 -18.94 25.04
C SER A 598 -26.25 -17.95 26.11
N LYS A 599 -25.97 -16.69 25.76
CA LYS A 599 -25.48 -15.66 26.69
C LYS A 599 -26.23 -14.33 26.54
N HIS A 600 -27.57 -14.35 26.55
CA HIS A 600 -28.35 -13.12 26.66
C HIS A 600 -28.20 -12.52 28.06
N ALA A 601 -27.74 -11.28 28.15
CA ALA A 601 -27.74 -10.53 29.41
C ALA A 601 -29.10 -9.82 29.61
N GLY A 602 -29.72 -10.01 30.77
CA GLY A 602 -30.81 -9.16 31.26
C GLY A 602 -32.11 -9.24 30.45
N GLY A 603 -32.64 -8.08 30.04
CA GLY A 603 -34.00 -7.97 29.49
C GLY A 603 -34.26 -8.76 28.20
N LEU A 604 -33.24 -9.08 27.41
CA LEU A 604 -33.36 -9.90 26.20
C LEU A 604 -33.62 -11.37 26.51
N GLU A 605 -33.04 -11.89 27.59
CA GLU A 605 -33.29 -13.25 28.05
C GLU A 605 -34.76 -13.41 28.46
N PHE A 606 -35.31 -12.41 29.14
CA PHE A 606 -36.74 -12.37 29.48
C PHE A 606 -37.61 -12.39 28.22
N LEU A 607 -37.26 -11.67 27.13
CA LEU A 607 -38.03 -11.68 25.88
C LEU A 607 -38.09 -13.07 25.25
N HIS A 608 -36.96 -13.78 25.17
CA HIS A 608 -36.94 -15.15 24.66
C HIS A 608 -37.81 -16.10 25.51
N LYS A 609 -37.65 -16.06 26.84
CA LYS A 609 -38.46 -16.88 27.75
C LYS A 609 -39.96 -16.50 27.68
N TYR A 610 -40.27 -15.22 27.53
CA TYR A 610 -41.65 -14.72 27.38
C TYR A 610 -42.29 -15.24 26.09
N ARG A 611 -41.56 -15.21 24.97
CA ARG A 611 -41.98 -15.83 23.70
C ARG A 611 -42.24 -17.33 23.87
N ASP A 612 -41.31 -18.04 24.51
CA ASP A 612 -41.40 -19.50 24.67
C ASP A 612 -42.63 -19.89 25.51
N LEU A 613 -42.89 -19.20 26.62
CA LEU A 613 -44.12 -19.37 27.38
C LEU A 613 -45.37 -19.13 26.52
N LYS A 614 -45.39 -18.07 25.72
CA LYS A 614 -46.53 -17.74 24.85
C LYS A 614 -46.78 -18.82 23.80
N LYS A 615 -45.72 -19.40 23.20
CA LYS A 615 -45.83 -20.55 22.30
C LYS A 615 -46.44 -21.76 23.01
N SER A 616 -45.98 -22.07 24.23
CA SER A 616 -46.53 -23.17 25.03
C SER A 616 -48.00 -22.95 25.38
N LEU A 617 -48.41 -21.72 25.71
CA LEU A 617 -49.81 -21.36 25.97
C LEU A 617 -50.68 -21.47 24.71
N GLN A 618 -50.18 -21.08 23.53
CA GLN A 618 -50.89 -21.26 22.26
C GLN A 618 -51.06 -22.74 21.91
N HIS A 619 -50.01 -23.55 22.07
CA HIS A 619 -50.09 -24.99 21.85
C HIS A 619 -51.12 -25.65 22.77
N PHE A 620 -51.14 -25.25 24.04
CA PHE A 620 -52.14 -25.68 25.03
C PHE A 620 -53.58 -25.30 24.62
N ASP A 621 -53.79 -24.10 24.08
CA ASP A 621 -55.11 -23.67 23.60
C ASP A 621 -55.63 -24.49 22.39
N HIS A 622 -54.72 -25.08 21.60
CA HIS A 622 -55.06 -25.92 20.44
C HIS A 622 -55.06 -27.43 20.76
N GLY A 623 -54.50 -27.86 21.90
CA GLY A 623 -54.41 -29.26 22.29
C GLY A 623 -54.38 -29.45 23.82
N LYS A 624 -55.40 -30.13 24.36
CA LYS A 624 -55.48 -30.48 25.79
C LYS A 624 -54.65 -31.74 26.10
N THR A 625 -53.33 -31.61 26.19
CA THR A 625 -52.46 -32.68 26.70
C THR A 625 -51.84 -32.28 28.03
N VAL A 626 -51.76 -33.24 28.96
CA VAL A 626 -51.15 -33.04 30.29
C VAL A 626 -49.68 -32.61 30.17
N ILE A 627 -48.97 -33.16 29.18
CA ILE A 627 -47.55 -32.87 28.92
C ILE A 627 -47.36 -31.39 28.51
N ALA A 628 -48.16 -30.88 27.56
CA ALA A 628 -48.07 -29.48 27.15
C ALA A 628 -48.43 -28.50 28.29
N ALA A 629 -49.34 -28.90 29.18
CA ALA A 629 -49.69 -28.11 30.35
C ALA A 629 -48.54 -28.06 31.38
N GLN A 630 -47.82 -29.16 31.58
CA GLN A 630 -46.63 -29.22 32.43
C GLN A 630 -45.49 -28.36 31.86
N GLU A 631 -45.19 -28.47 30.56
CA GLU A 631 -44.17 -27.65 29.89
C GLU A 631 -44.47 -26.14 29.97
N ALA A 632 -45.74 -25.76 29.83
CA ALA A 632 -46.17 -24.37 29.97
C ALA A 632 -46.04 -23.86 31.43
N VAL A 633 -46.34 -24.71 32.43
CA VAL A 633 -46.12 -24.37 33.85
C VAL A 633 -44.63 -24.22 34.16
N GLU A 634 -43.78 -25.12 33.67
CA GLU A 634 -42.33 -25.03 33.87
C GLU A 634 -41.78 -23.73 33.26
N SER A 635 -42.24 -23.39 32.05
CA SER A 635 -41.89 -22.13 31.38
C SER A 635 -42.35 -20.89 32.17
N LEU A 636 -43.58 -20.91 32.70
CA LEU A 636 -44.10 -19.84 33.54
C LEU A 636 -43.29 -19.69 34.82
N MET A 637 -42.95 -20.80 35.48
CA MET A 637 -42.16 -20.79 36.70
C MET A 637 -40.72 -20.35 36.47
N SER A 638 -40.11 -20.70 35.34
CA SER A 638 -38.78 -20.22 34.92
C SER A 638 -38.74 -18.69 34.82
N LEU A 639 -39.77 -18.08 34.22
CA LEU A 639 -39.93 -16.63 34.18
C LEU A 639 -40.18 -16.01 35.55
N MET A 640 -41.11 -16.58 36.32
CA MET A 640 -41.54 -15.98 37.59
C MET A 640 -40.47 -16.10 38.68
N LYS A 641 -39.61 -17.13 38.65
CA LYS A 641 -38.45 -17.28 39.54
C LYS A 641 -37.31 -16.32 39.20
N ASN A 642 -37.17 -15.91 37.93
CA ASN A 642 -36.09 -15.03 37.52
C ASN A 642 -36.26 -13.62 38.15
N PRO A 643 -35.27 -13.11 38.92
CA PRO A 643 -35.37 -11.78 39.51
C PRO A 643 -35.38 -10.65 38.48
N SER A 644 -34.88 -10.89 37.26
CA SER A 644 -34.82 -9.91 36.18
C SER A 644 -36.14 -9.74 35.41
N THR A 645 -37.19 -10.50 35.76
CA THR A 645 -38.51 -10.40 35.13
C THR A 645 -39.20 -9.09 35.51
N PRO A 646 -39.49 -8.17 34.56
CA PRO A 646 -40.00 -6.84 34.91
C PRO A 646 -41.38 -6.90 35.58
N GLN A 647 -41.56 -6.14 36.68
CA GLN A 647 -42.77 -6.18 37.50
C GLN A 647 -44.06 -5.89 36.72
N ARG A 648 -43.98 -5.04 35.69
CA ARG A 648 -45.11 -4.72 34.80
C ARG A 648 -45.69 -5.93 34.07
N PHE A 649 -44.92 -7.01 33.90
CA PHE A 649 -45.37 -8.23 33.23
C PHE A 649 -45.92 -9.30 34.17
N TRP A 650 -45.77 -9.18 35.49
CA TRP A 650 -46.19 -10.24 36.42
C TRP A 650 -47.70 -10.52 36.35
N LEU A 651 -48.52 -9.47 36.36
CA LEU A 651 -49.98 -9.63 36.27
C LEU A 651 -50.43 -10.10 34.88
N PRO A 652 -49.96 -9.51 33.75
CA PRO A 652 -50.22 -10.05 32.41
C PRO A 652 -49.87 -11.53 32.26
N LEU A 653 -48.66 -11.94 32.66
CA LEU A 653 -48.20 -13.33 32.57
C LEU A 653 -49.14 -14.32 33.28
N LEU A 654 -49.55 -13.96 34.50
CA LEU A 654 -50.45 -14.79 35.30
C LEU A 654 -51.87 -14.79 34.75
N TYR A 655 -52.33 -13.65 34.23
CA TYR A 655 -53.65 -13.53 33.61
C TYR A 655 -53.75 -14.36 32.33
N ASP A 656 -52.72 -14.30 31.49
CA ASP A 656 -52.61 -15.10 30.25
C ASP A 656 -52.58 -16.61 30.55
N SER A 657 -52.04 -16.98 31.71
CA SER A 657 -51.94 -18.36 32.18
C SER A 657 -53.19 -18.82 32.96
N LEU A 658 -54.28 -18.04 33.03
CA LEU A 658 -55.44 -18.35 33.86
C LEU A 658 -56.06 -19.73 33.60
N LYS A 659 -56.17 -20.14 32.34
CA LYS A 659 -56.71 -21.47 31.96
C LYS A 659 -55.85 -22.62 32.50
N LEU A 660 -54.54 -22.38 32.61
CA LEU A 660 -53.57 -23.32 33.12
C LEU A 660 -53.51 -23.29 34.66
N LEU A 661 -53.67 -22.11 35.28
CA LEU A 661 -53.80 -21.99 36.74
C LEU A 661 -55.11 -22.59 37.28
N SER A 662 -56.16 -22.65 36.45
CA SER A 662 -57.47 -23.23 36.78
C SER A 662 -57.68 -24.64 36.19
N TRP A 663 -56.59 -25.34 35.87
CA TRP A 663 -56.63 -26.67 35.29
C TRP A 663 -57.45 -27.64 36.16
N ARG A 664 -58.49 -28.25 35.58
CA ARG A 664 -59.50 -28.99 36.35
C ARG A 664 -59.05 -30.40 36.74
N GLU A 665 -58.19 -31.05 35.97
CA GLU A 665 -57.87 -32.46 36.18
C GLU A 665 -56.97 -32.65 37.40
N GLN A 666 -55.90 -31.87 37.52
CA GLN A 666 -54.93 -31.93 38.61
C GLN A 666 -54.27 -30.56 38.86
N PRO A 667 -53.80 -30.24 40.07
CA PRO A 667 -52.99 -29.05 40.34
C PRO A 667 -51.64 -29.19 39.64
N LEU A 668 -51.36 -28.28 38.71
CA LEU A 668 -50.09 -28.30 37.97
C LEU A 668 -48.95 -27.59 38.72
N LEU A 669 -49.28 -26.77 39.72
CA LEU A 669 -48.32 -26.08 40.58
C LEU A 669 -48.40 -26.67 41.99
N ASN A 670 -47.25 -26.96 42.58
CA ASN A 670 -47.16 -27.42 43.97
C ASN A 670 -47.34 -26.25 44.98
N VAL A 671 -47.36 -26.57 46.27
CA VAL A 671 -47.58 -25.55 47.33
C VAL A 671 -46.51 -24.46 47.30
N SER A 672 -45.24 -24.84 47.13
CA SER A 672 -44.11 -23.89 47.09
C SER A 672 -44.18 -22.92 45.90
N GLN A 673 -44.52 -23.43 44.72
CA GLN A 673 -44.63 -22.66 43.48
C GLN A 673 -45.85 -21.73 43.55
N THR A 674 -46.98 -22.22 44.06
CA THR A 674 -48.20 -21.42 44.23
C THR A 674 -47.98 -20.27 45.21
N ASN A 675 -47.28 -20.52 46.32
CA ASN A 675 -46.91 -19.48 47.30
C ASN A 675 -45.96 -18.42 46.69
N LEU A 676 -45.00 -18.82 45.84
CA LEU A 676 -44.13 -17.87 45.14
C LEU A 676 -44.95 -16.89 44.27
N LEU A 677 -45.93 -17.40 43.52
CA LEU A 677 -46.78 -16.56 42.65
C LEU A 677 -47.69 -15.63 43.47
N LEU A 678 -48.25 -16.14 44.58
CA LEU A 678 -49.05 -15.33 45.51
C LEU A 678 -48.23 -14.21 46.15
N ASN A 679 -46.98 -14.47 46.56
CA ASN A 679 -46.09 -13.46 47.10
C ASN A 679 -45.79 -12.35 46.07
N LYS A 680 -45.54 -12.71 44.81
CA LYS A 680 -45.34 -11.72 43.74
C LYS A 680 -46.57 -10.88 43.45
N LEU A 681 -47.78 -11.46 43.53
CA LEU A 681 -49.02 -10.69 43.44
C LEU A 681 -49.20 -9.74 44.62
N GLN A 682 -48.79 -10.16 45.83
CA GLN A 682 -48.83 -9.32 47.00
C GLN A 682 -47.86 -8.14 46.86
N GLU A 683 -46.63 -8.38 46.41
CA GLU A 683 -45.66 -7.33 46.09
C GLU A 683 -46.18 -6.36 45.03
N LEU A 684 -46.83 -6.87 43.96
CA LEU A 684 -47.44 -6.04 42.93
C LEU A 684 -48.58 -5.17 43.49
N SER A 685 -49.38 -5.70 44.41
CA SER A 685 -50.44 -4.93 45.06
C SER A 685 -49.90 -3.80 45.95
N MET A 686 -48.74 -4.00 46.57
CA MET A 686 -48.05 -2.93 47.31
C MET A 686 -47.41 -1.92 46.36
N ALA A 687 -46.85 -2.36 45.23
CA ALA A 687 -46.24 -1.48 44.24
C ALA A 687 -47.24 -0.56 43.54
N ARG A 688 -48.49 -1.00 43.35
CA ARG A 688 -49.61 -0.16 42.83
C ARG A 688 -49.88 1.10 43.64
N LEU A 689 -49.46 1.15 44.90
CA LEU A 689 -49.62 2.32 45.78
C LEU A 689 -48.56 3.40 45.52
N ARG A 690 -47.57 3.13 44.67
CA ARG A 690 -46.51 4.09 44.32
C ARG A 690 -46.94 5.00 43.17
N PRO A 691 -46.55 6.29 43.18
CA PRO A 691 -46.95 7.26 42.16
C PRO A 691 -46.42 6.94 40.75
N ASP A 692 -45.30 6.24 40.64
CA ASP A 692 -44.66 5.91 39.35
C ASP A 692 -45.14 4.57 38.75
N PHE A 693 -46.19 3.95 39.32
CA PHE A 693 -46.66 2.65 38.87
C PHE A 693 -47.45 2.75 37.56
N VAL A 694 -46.98 2.07 36.52
CA VAL A 694 -47.72 1.94 35.25
C VAL A 694 -48.61 0.71 35.33
N GLU A 695 -49.94 0.93 35.30
CA GLU A 695 -50.91 -0.15 35.30
C GLU A 695 -50.95 -0.85 33.92
N ALA A 696 -51.07 -2.18 33.92
CA ALA A 696 -51.18 -2.94 32.69
C ALA A 696 -52.58 -2.77 32.08
N ASP A 697 -52.68 -2.69 30.75
CA ASP A 697 -53.94 -2.64 29.99
C ASP A 697 -54.69 -3.99 30.07
N LEU A 698 -55.27 -4.27 31.23
CA LEU A 698 -56.03 -5.49 31.51
C LEU A 698 -57.40 -5.15 32.12
N PRO A 699 -58.39 -6.07 32.01
CA PRO A 699 -59.68 -5.89 32.68
C PRO A 699 -59.52 -5.67 34.19
N PRO A 700 -60.34 -4.82 34.83
CA PRO A 700 -60.23 -4.54 36.25
C PRO A 700 -60.41 -5.79 37.14
N GLN A 701 -61.06 -6.84 36.63
CA GLN A 701 -61.20 -8.11 37.33
C GLN A 701 -59.94 -9.01 37.28
N ALA A 702 -58.95 -8.71 36.41
CA ALA A 702 -57.82 -9.61 36.13
C ALA A 702 -57.06 -10.05 37.38
N LEU A 703 -56.77 -9.11 38.28
CA LEU A 703 -56.06 -9.37 39.53
C LEU A 703 -56.85 -10.29 40.46
N ASN A 704 -58.17 -10.09 40.56
CA ASN A 704 -59.04 -10.92 41.39
C ASN A 704 -59.20 -12.33 40.81
N SER A 705 -59.33 -12.45 39.48
CA SER A 705 -59.39 -13.73 38.79
C SER A 705 -58.14 -14.58 39.01
N VAL A 706 -56.96 -13.97 38.92
CA VAL A 706 -55.68 -14.67 39.15
C VAL A 706 -55.55 -15.09 40.62
N ARG A 707 -55.89 -14.21 41.58
CA ARG A 707 -55.87 -14.56 43.01
C ARG A 707 -56.78 -15.75 43.32
N LEU A 708 -57.98 -15.77 42.74
CA LEU A 708 -58.92 -16.88 42.91
C LEU A 708 -58.37 -18.19 42.33
N ALA A 709 -57.80 -18.15 41.12
CA ALA A 709 -57.22 -19.33 40.49
C ALA A 709 -56.07 -19.92 41.32
N LEU A 710 -55.15 -19.07 41.81
CA LEU A 710 -54.04 -19.51 42.66
C LEU A 710 -54.51 -20.03 44.02
N ALA A 711 -55.50 -19.38 44.66
CA ALA A 711 -56.05 -19.85 45.92
C ALA A 711 -56.75 -21.22 45.76
N THR A 712 -57.46 -21.42 44.66
CA THR A 712 -58.10 -22.70 44.32
C THR A 712 -57.05 -23.78 44.08
N ASN A 713 -55.98 -23.45 43.33
CA ASN A 713 -54.87 -24.39 43.10
C ASN A 713 -54.14 -24.74 44.41
N LEU A 714 -53.88 -23.75 45.28
CA LEU A 714 -53.24 -23.98 46.58
C LEU A 714 -54.04 -24.96 47.44
N GLY A 715 -55.35 -24.76 47.53
CA GLY A 715 -56.24 -25.66 48.28
C GLY A 715 -56.20 -27.10 47.75
N ARG A 716 -56.11 -27.27 46.43
CA ARG A 716 -56.01 -28.59 45.79
C ARG A 716 -54.64 -29.23 45.96
N ALA A 717 -53.56 -28.47 45.79
CA ALA A 717 -52.20 -28.96 45.96
C ALA A 717 -51.94 -29.44 47.40
N ILE A 718 -52.47 -28.74 48.41
CA ILE A 718 -52.37 -29.16 49.82
C ILE A 718 -53.12 -30.49 50.06
N LEU A 719 -54.21 -30.75 49.34
CA LEU A 719 -54.97 -31.99 49.45
C LEU A 719 -54.30 -33.17 48.75
N GLU A 720 -53.43 -32.90 47.77
CA GLU A 720 -52.64 -33.93 47.07
C GLU A 720 -51.25 -34.18 47.70
N GLU A 721 -50.69 -33.20 48.43
CA GLU A 721 -49.45 -33.37 49.22
C GLU A 721 -49.67 -34.10 50.56
N LYS A 722 -50.93 -34.35 50.94
CA LYS A 722 -51.34 -35.13 52.12
C LYS A 722 -51.70 -36.56 51.74
#